data_AF-A0A7X7F2L4-F1
#
_entry.id   AF-A0A7X7F2L4-F1
#
_cell.length_a   1.000
_cell.length_b   1.000
_cell.length_c   1.000
_cell.angle_alpha   90.00
_cell.angle_beta   90.00
_cell.angle_gamma   90.00
#
_symmetry.space_group_name_H-M   'P 1'
#
loop_
_entity.id
_entity.type
_entity.pdbx_description
1 polymer ?
#
loop_
_entity_poly.entity_id
_entity_poly.type
_entity_poly.pdbx_seq_one_letter_code
_entity_poly.pdbx_strand_id
1 'polypeptide(L)'
;MRQRAEWRERHGWFRDENWDEPMLPRRFAESGCLACHHDVTDLESSPRFPDPPAPKLLAGYHLVRQLGCFGCHEISGVGPSGESIGPDMRLETSVARGSDSSPGTMRKVGPSLRDVASRLDMPFLTRWIANPADLRPVTRMPRLFGLHEHLDAASRDESARLEAIEVGAVAEWLRSVGEPVEPLAAPAGVTEPPSVERGRELLLTQGCLACHKHDDYPEATGTQAADLSRLAEKYTSPAVAGWLADWLRDPARHSPRTTMPNPLLETVVAPVEADEARMDKPSMPPRETDKPSMPPGDESKLGSGTGETPVAPARMDKPSMPPGETDKPSTAPGGESKLDSSTGETSVAPVGMARRSDPVADLVAYLLAPPVSESSGSTTTERPSLSEADLDRLMPADAPSRLSRDEKLDLMARQTIAKRGCFGCHDLPGFESAQPIGPALSDWGRKDRSLLAFGRIDELLAADGTAEQAKTDADTGFYLDAVRGRRREGFLWQKLREPRSFDYGQTDRKTFNEHLRMGRFTLSPSEREAIATFVLGLTARPPAVKYVHQPDAAGRAIVEGRKVLDRFACAECHIIEMDRWRFAYDPDEFDAPTAAEQFDFLIPRFSEKQLAASRQTGDRGLAHAEVVGMPRLDDQGRPALFEGDREDDRGEPLPMRAFTLWQPAAIDGRAWPVGGPDLLLYDDQITKQYPAWGGAATTLLYPAALARARAAGVNVTGL
;
A
#
# COMPACT_ATOMS: atom_id res chain seq x y z
N MET A 1 -31.05 11.58 20.07
CA MET A 1 -32.23 11.67 20.99
C MET A 1 -33.43 12.38 20.36
N ARG A 2 -33.34 13.69 20.04
CA ARG A 2 -34.47 14.56 19.61
C ARG A 2 -35.42 13.93 18.57
N GLN A 3 -34.89 13.41 17.46
CA GLN A 3 -35.68 12.78 16.40
C GLN A 3 -36.51 11.56 16.87
N ARG A 4 -36.00 10.74 17.81
CA ARG A 4 -36.76 9.59 18.35
C ARG A 4 -37.95 10.03 19.22
N ALA A 5 -37.84 11.17 19.89
CA ALA A 5 -38.96 11.76 20.65
C ALA A 5 -40.02 12.33 19.70
N GLU A 6 -39.59 13.10 18.70
CA GLU A 6 -40.44 13.66 17.65
C GLU A 6 -41.20 12.58 16.86
N TRP A 7 -40.55 11.47 16.52
CA TRP A 7 -41.20 10.33 15.84
C TRP A 7 -42.18 9.57 16.74
N ARG A 8 -41.86 9.41 18.05
CA ARG A 8 -42.81 8.85 19.04
C ARG A 8 -44.09 9.67 19.11
N GLU A 9 -43.93 11.00 19.18
CA GLU A 9 -45.02 11.95 19.31
C GLU A 9 -45.87 12.07 18.04
N ARG A 10 -45.25 12.26 16.87
CA ARG A 10 -45.98 12.52 15.61
C ARG A 10 -46.43 11.29 14.84
N HIS A 11 -45.77 10.15 15.02
CA HIS A 11 -45.98 8.96 14.21
C HIS A 11 -46.28 7.70 15.03
N GLY A 12 -46.44 7.83 16.36
CA GLY A 12 -46.59 6.68 17.25
C GLY A 12 -45.39 5.74 17.22
N TRP A 13 -44.24 6.19 16.73
CA TRP A 13 -43.10 5.32 16.45
C TRP A 13 -42.56 4.70 17.74
N PHE A 14 -42.66 3.39 17.87
CA PHE A 14 -41.95 2.63 18.89
C PHE A 14 -40.86 1.78 18.22
N ARG A 15 -39.87 1.41 19.01
CA ARG A 15 -38.86 0.45 18.58
C ARG A 15 -39.39 -0.94 18.89
N ASP A 16 -39.67 -1.73 17.87
CA ASP A 16 -39.82 -3.17 18.05
C ASP A 16 -38.44 -3.77 18.30
N GLU A 17 -38.29 -4.47 19.43
CA GLU A 17 -37.04 -5.14 19.78
C GLU A 17 -36.91 -6.52 19.14
N ASN A 18 -38.02 -7.08 18.64
CA ASN A 18 -38.11 -8.37 17.95
C ASN A 18 -38.08 -8.22 16.42
N TRP A 19 -37.96 -6.99 15.89
CA TRP A 19 -37.66 -6.80 14.48
C TRP A 19 -36.18 -7.11 14.25
N ASP A 20 -35.90 -8.25 13.62
CA ASP A 20 -34.54 -8.71 13.33
C ASP A 20 -33.87 -7.98 12.17
N GLU A 21 -34.66 -7.22 11.41
CA GLU A 21 -34.26 -6.53 10.19
C GLU A 21 -34.74 -5.07 10.16
N PRO A 22 -34.43 -4.28 11.21
CA PRO A 22 -34.78 -2.87 11.21
C PRO A 22 -33.95 -2.17 10.12
N MET A 23 -34.51 -1.11 9.53
CA MET A 23 -33.74 -0.21 8.68
C MET A 23 -32.47 0.25 9.42
N LEU A 24 -31.32 0.13 8.77
CA LEU A 24 -30.06 0.58 9.33
C LEU A 24 -30.11 2.10 9.64
N PRO A 25 -29.54 2.55 10.77
CA PRO A 25 -29.41 3.98 11.06
C PRO A 25 -28.72 4.72 9.92
N ARG A 26 -29.10 5.99 9.66
CA ARG A 26 -28.58 6.79 8.51
C ARG A 26 -27.07 6.73 8.32
N ARG A 27 -26.29 6.65 9.41
CA ARG A 27 -24.81 6.54 9.35
C ARG A 27 -24.28 5.28 8.64
N PHE A 28 -25.10 4.22 8.55
CA PHE A 28 -24.85 2.94 7.89
C PHE A 28 -25.72 2.74 6.63
N ALA A 29 -26.34 3.79 6.09
CA ALA A 29 -27.21 3.65 4.92
C ALA A 29 -26.47 3.06 3.69
N GLU A 30 -25.20 3.41 3.53
CA GLU A 30 -24.32 2.92 2.46
C GLU A 30 -24.08 1.40 2.49
N SER A 31 -24.27 0.73 3.63
CA SER A 31 -24.24 -0.74 3.71
C SER A 31 -25.24 -1.39 2.73
N GLY A 32 -26.36 -0.71 2.45
CA GLY A 32 -27.38 -1.19 1.52
C GLY A 32 -26.94 -1.20 0.05
N CYS A 33 -25.92 -0.43 -0.34
CA CYS A 33 -25.37 -0.45 -1.70
C CYS A 33 -24.79 -1.83 -2.06
N LEU A 34 -24.22 -2.52 -1.07
CA LEU A 34 -23.63 -3.86 -1.23
C LEU A 34 -24.67 -4.94 -1.61
N ALA A 35 -25.98 -4.68 -1.44
CA ALA A 35 -27.01 -5.62 -1.89
C ALA A 35 -27.14 -5.71 -3.42
N CYS A 36 -26.64 -4.72 -4.17
CA CYS A 36 -26.64 -4.72 -5.64
C CYS A 36 -25.23 -4.69 -6.24
N HIS A 37 -24.27 -4.07 -5.54
CA HIS A 37 -22.91 -3.79 -6.02
C HIS A 37 -21.90 -4.70 -5.32
N HIS A 38 -21.92 -5.98 -5.68
CA HIS A 38 -21.14 -7.01 -4.98
C HIS A 38 -19.63 -6.88 -5.19
N ASP A 39 -19.17 -6.35 -6.33
CA ASP A 39 -17.74 -6.18 -6.60
C ASP A 39 -17.11 -5.02 -5.81
N VAL A 40 -17.91 -4.05 -5.38
CA VAL A 40 -17.57 -2.80 -4.66
C VAL A 40 -16.66 -1.85 -5.45
N THR A 41 -15.75 -2.37 -6.26
CA THR A 41 -14.91 -1.62 -7.23
C THR A 41 -15.74 -0.90 -8.29
N ASP A 42 -17.00 -1.28 -8.49
CA ASP A 42 -17.99 -0.59 -9.34
C ASP A 42 -18.65 0.62 -8.65
N LEU A 43 -18.40 0.84 -7.36
CA LEU A 43 -18.78 2.02 -6.59
C LEU A 43 -17.64 3.05 -6.48
N GLU A 44 -16.53 2.84 -7.16
CA GLU A 44 -15.44 3.80 -7.23
C GLU A 44 -15.78 5.03 -8.09
N SER A 45 -14.95 6.06 -7.97
CA SER A 45 -14.99 7.22 -8.86
C SER A 45 -14.93 6.79 -10.32
N SER A 46 -15.76 7.41 -11.14
CA SER A 46 -15.85 7.15 -12.59
C SER A 46 -16.29 8.42 -13.33
N PRO A 47 -16.20 8.48 -14.67
CA PRO A 47 -16.73 9.61 -15.43
C PRO A 47 -18.23 9.87 -15.18
N ARG A 48 -19.00 8.81 -14.88
CA ARG A 48 -20.45 8.92 -14.57
C ARG A 48 -20.72 9.32 -13.13
N PHE A 49 -19.94 8.79 -12.19
CA PHE A 49 -20.02 9.09 -10.76
C PHE A 49 -18.66 9.56 -10.26
N PRO A 50 -18.32 10.85 -10.47
CA PRO A 50 -17.03 11.39 -10.06
C PRO A 50 -16.77 11.31 -8.55
N ASP A 51 -17.81 11.60 -7.75
CA ASP A 51 -17.82 11.29 -6.33
C ASP A 51 -18.30 9.83 -6.17
N PRO A 52 -17.61 8.96 -5.42
CA PRO A 52 -18.05 7.59 -5.18
C PRO A 52 -19.47 7.57 -4.60
N PRO A 53 -20.42 6.77 -5.12
CA PRO A 53 -21.80 6.74 -4.61
C PRO A 53 -21.93 6.25 -3.16
N ALA A 54 -20.94 5.53 -2.64
CA ALA A 54 -20.90 4.98 -1.29
C ALA A 54 -19.47 5.02 -0.70
N PRO A 55 -18.93 6.21 -0.39
CA PRO A 55 -17.52 6.40 -0.05
C PRO A 55 -17.12 5.75 1.28
N LYS A 56 -18.04 5.62 2.24
CA LYS A 56 -17.81 4.94 3.52
C LYS A 56 -17.84 3.42 3.39
N LEU A 57 -18.75 2.89 2.55
CA LEU A 57 -18.74 1.47 2.19
C LEU A 57 -17.41 1.10 1.51
N LEU A 58 -16.99 1.92 0.54
CA LEU A 58 -15.74 1.75 -0.19
C LEU A 58 -14.52 1.82 0.73
N ALA A 59 -14.44 2.82 1.62
CA ALA A 59 -13.40 2.92 2.64
C ALA A 59 -13.37 1.69 3.56
N GLY A 60 -14.53 1.16 3.96
CA GLY A 60 -14.64 -0.07 4.75
C GLY A 60 -14.08 -1.30 4.02
N TYR A 61 -14.38 -1.43 2.73
CA TYR A 61 -13.84 -2.48 1.85
C TYR A 61 -12.32 -2.39 1.74
N HIS A 62 -11.74 -1.21 1.49
CA HIS A 62 -10.29 -1.03 1.43
C HIS A 62 -9.61 -1.32 2.78
N LEU A 63 -10.17 -0.88 3.91
CA LEU A 63 -9.63 -1.18 5.24
C LEU A 63 -9.63 -2.68 5.53
N VAL A 64 -10.73 -3.39 5.24
CA VAL A 64 -10.82 -4.85 5.37
C VAL A 64 -9.75 -5.56 4.53
N ARG A 65 -9.40 -5.01 3.36
CA ARG A 65 -8.31 -5.51 2.51
C ARG A 65 -6.93 -5.24 3.11
N GLN A 66 -6.64 -3.98 3.44
CA GLN A 66 -5.32 -3.53 3.92
C GLN A 66 -4.94 -4.14 5.27
N LEU A 67 -5.93 -4.36 6.16
CA LEU A 67 -5.74 -4.99 7.46
C LEU A 67 -5.75 -6.52 7.40
N GLY A 68 -6.07 -7.11 6.24
CA GLY A 68 -6.08 -8.55 6.04
C GLY A 68 -7.13 -9.29 6.87
N CYS A 69 -8.28 -8.68 7.15
CA CYS A 69 -9.33 -9.30 7.96
C CYS A 69 -9.77 -10.66 7.39
N PHE A 70 -9.72 -10.80 6.05
CA PHE A 70 -9.98 -12.05 5.33
C PHE A 70 -9.03 -13.21 5.66
N GLY A 71 -7.85 -12.94 6.25
CA GLY A 71 -6.91 -13.97 6.69
C GLY A 71 -7.41 -14.73 7.92
N CYS A 72 -8.21 -14.08 8.75
CA CYS A 72 -8.85 -14.69 9.91
C CYS A 72 -10.34 -14.99 9.68
N HIS A 73 -11.03 -14.23 8.83
CA HIS A 73 -12.47 -14.35 8.58
C HIS A 73 -12.75 -14.76 7.14
N GLU A 74 -13.61 -15.76 6.92
CA GLU A 74 -14.01 -16.10 5.56
C GLU A 74 -15.00 -15.07 4.98
N ILE A 75 -14.71 -14.56 3.79
CA ILE A 75 -15.57 -13.66 2.99
C ILE A 75 -15.58 -14.21 1.56
N SER A 76 -16.51 -15.14 1.30
CA SER A 76 -16.59 -15.97 0.09
C SER A 76 -17.15 -15.28 -1.15
N GLY A 77 -17.84 -14.14 -0.99
CA GLY A 77 -18.60 -13.48 -2.05
C GLY A 77 -19.82 -14.25 -2.57
N VAL A 78 -19.94 -15.54 -2.24
CA VAL A 78 -21.06 -16.42 -2.59
C VAL A 78 -21.74 -17.01 -1.36
N GLY A 79 -23.06 -17.10 -1.40
CA GLY A 79 -23.90 -17.67 -0.35
C GLY A 79 -24.14 -19.18 -0.50
N PRO A 80 -24.86 -19.79 0.46
CA PRO A 80 -25.05 -21.25 0.51
C PRO A 80 -25.75 -21.87 -0.71
N SER A 81 -26.47 -21.07 -1.51
CA SER A 81 -27.18 -21.51 -2.72
C SER A 81 -26.44 -21.13 -4.01
N GLY A 82 -25.21 -20.62 -3.91
CA GLY A 82 -24.40 -20.15 -5.04
C GLY A 82 -24.73 -18.73 -5.53
N GLU A 83 -25.65 -18.03 -4.87
CA GLU A 83 -25.94 -16.63 -5.15
C GLU A 83 -24.76 -15.72 -4.76
N SER A 84 -24.52 -14.64 -5.51
CA SER A 84 -23.52 -13.63 -5.12
C SER A 84 -24.09 -12.74 -4.02
N ILE A 85 -23.26 -12.44 -3.01
CA ILE A 85 -23.66 -11.81 -1.73
C ILE A 85 -22.71 -10.70 -1.25
N GLY A 86 -21.69 -10.39 -2.06
CA GLY A 86 -20.60 -9.47 -1.76
C GLY A 86 -19.35 -9.84 -2.56
N PRO A 87 -18.19 -9.21 -2.28
CA PRO A 87 -16.96 -9.52 -2.97
C PRO A 87 -16.38 -10.84 -2.45
N ASP A 88 -15.76 -11.63 -3.33
CA ASP A 88 -14.90 -12.73 -2.88
C ASP A 88 -13.55 -12.16 -2.44
N MET A 89 -13.29 -12.24 -1.14
CA MET A 89 -12.07 -11.75 -0.52
C MET A 89 -11.27 -12.89 0.11
N ARG A 90 -11.57 -14.16 -0.22
CA ARG A 90 -10.83 -15.30 0.33
C ARG A 90 -9.35 -15.22 -0.03
N LEU A 91 -8.52 -15.81 0.84
CA LEU A 91 -7.09 -15.97 0.58
C LEU A 91 -6.83 -16.80 -0.69
N GLU A 92 -5.80 -16.42 -1.44
CA GLU A 92 -5.21 -17.29 -2.46
C GLU A 92 -4.61 -18.54 -1.81
N THR A 93 -4.99 -19.72 -2.31
CA THR A 93 -4.50 -20.99 -1.77
C THR A 93 -3.06 -21.25 -2.22
N SER A 94 -2.18 -21.52 -1.27
CA SER A 94 -0.80 -22.00 -1.50
C SER A 94 -0.75 -23.39 -2.15
N VAL A 95 -1.82 -24.17 -2.04
CA VAL A 95 -1.95 -25.53 -2.57
C VAL A 95 -3.14 -25.58 -3.51
N ALA A 96 -2.93 -25.99 -4.76
CA ALA A 96 -4.02 -26.28 -5.69
C ALA A 96 -4.82 -27.49 -5.18
N ARG A 97 -5.94 -27.24 -4.48
CA ARG A 97 -6.87 -28.30 -4.04
C ARG A 97 -7.88 -28.59 -5.14
N GLY A 98 -8.06 -29.88 -5.44
CA GLY A 98 -9.11 -30.37 -6.33
C GLY A 98 -10.48 -30.38 -5.65
N SER A 99 -11.08 -29.19 -5.47
CA SER A 99 -12.47 -29.02 -5.06
C SER A 99 -13.10 -27.88 -5.87
N ASP A 100 -14.40 -27.99 -6.18
CA ASP A 100 -15.13 -27.12 -7.12
C ASP A 100 -15.19 -25.62 -6.75
N SER A 101 -14.67 -25.22 -5.58
CA SER A 101 -14.51 -23.82 -5.21
C SER A 101 -13.21 -23.25 -5.79
N SER A 102 -13.31 -22.26 -6.69
CA SER A 102 -12.15 -21.46 -7.11
C SER A 102 -11.39 -20.96 -5.87
N PRO A 103 -10.04 -21.00 -5.86
CA PRO A 103 -9.27 -20.37 -4.80
C PRO A 103 -9.53 -18.85 -4.80
N GLY A 104 -9.38 -18.24 -3.63
CA GLY A 104 -9.54 -16.79 -3.48
C GLY A 104 -8.42 -16.01 -4.17
N THR A 105 -8.58 -14.69 -4.24
CA THR A 105 -7.66 -13.79 -4.96
C THR A 105 -6.80 -12.93 -4.04
N MET A 106 -7.09 -12.90 -2.74
CA MET A 106 -6.42 -12.01 -1.79
C MET A 106 -5.08 -12.60 -1.32
N ARG A 107 -4.02 -11.78 -1.40
CA ARG A 107 -2.71 -12.11 -0.81
C ARG A 107 -2.72 -11.88 0.70
N LYS A 108 -1.87 -12.62 1.40
CA LYS A 108 -1.55 -12.35 2.81
C LYS A 108 -0.89 -10.97 2.94
N VAL A 109 -1.33 -10.19 3.94
CA VAL A 109 -0.92 -8.78 4.13
C VAL A 109 0.34 -8.59 4.97
N GLY A 110 0.73 -9.60 5.74
CA GLY A 110 1.94 -9.62 6.54
C GLY A 110 3.13 -10.17 5.74
N PRO A 111 4.36 -9.73 6.06
CA PRO A 111 5.56 -10.22 5.39
C PRO A 111 5.74 -11.73 5.59
N SER A 112 6.41 -12.37 4.63
CA SER A 112 6.94 -13.73 4.79
C SER A 112 7.77 -13.83 6.07
N LEU A 113 7.56 -14.90 6.83
CA LEU A 113 8.35 -15.23 8.02
C LEU A 113 9.28 -16.43 7.77
N ARG A 114 9.42 -16.90 6.51
CA ARG A 114 10.32 -18.00 6.14
C ARG A 114 11.79 -17.71 6.44
N ASP A 115 12.25 -16.48 6.20
CA ASP A 115 13.65 -16.07 6.37
C ASP A 115 13.91 -15.34 7.70
N VAL A 116 12.95 -15.36 8.63
CA VAL A 116 12.90 -14.44 9.79
C VAL A 116 14.12 -14.54 10.71
N ALA A 117 14.77 -15.71 10.78
CA ALA A 117 16.00 -15.93 11.55
C ALA A 117 17.18 -15.07 11.07
N SER A 118 17.26 -14.81 9.76
CA SER A 118 18.26 -13.92 9.14
C SER A 118 17.92 -12.44 9.30
N ARG A 119 16.64 -12.12 9.53
CA ARG A 119 16.11 -10.76 9.51
C ARG A 119 15.94 -10.10 10.89
N LEU A 120 15.55 -10.84 11.92
CA LEU A 120 15.12 -10.27 13.21
C LEU A 120 15.77 -10.97 14.41
N ASP A 121 16.23 -10.20 15.39
CA ASP A 121 16.77 -10.73 16.65
C ASP A 121 15.65 -11.14 17.64
N MET A 122 16.03 -11.88 18.70
CA MET A 122 15.09 -12.33 19.73
C MET A 122 14.46 -11.19 20.54
N PRO A 123 15.19 -10.15 20.98
CA PRO A 123 14.61 -8.99 21.64
C PRO A 123 13.52 -8.29 20.81
N PHE A 124 13.78 -8.02 19.52
CA PHE A 124 12.83 -7.41 18.61
C PHE A 124 11.61 -8.31 18.40
N LEU A 125 11.82 -9.60 18.07
CA LEU A 125 10.72 -10.55 17.89
C LEU A 125 9.80 -10.61 19.12
N THR A 126 10.38 -10.72 20.32
CA THR A 126 9.61 -10.82 21.57
C THR A 126 8.77 -9.55 21.80
N ARG A 127 9.36 -8.36 21.64
CA ARG A 127 8.65 -7.08 21.80
C ARG A 127 7.56 -6.88 20.73
N TRP A 128 7.89 -7.16 19.47
CA TRP A 128 6.98 -6.99 18.34
C TRP A 128 5.78 -7.94 18.40
N ILE A 129 5.97 -9.19 18.80
CA ILE A 129 4.88 -10.16 18.95
C ILE A 129 3.99 -9.79 20.15
N ALA A 130 4.57 -9.37 21.28
CA ALA A 130 3.80 -8.96 22.47
C ALA A 130 2.92 -7.73 22.19
N ASN A 131 3.50 -6.65 21.65
CA ASN A 131 2.78 -5.44 21.33
C ASN A 131 3.49 -4.65 20.21
N PRO A 132 3.10 -4.81 18.94
CA PRO A 132 3.77 -4.16 17.81
C PRO A 132 3.57 -2.64 17.81
N ALA A 133 2.53 -2.12 18.49
CA ALA A 133 2.24 -0.69 18.58
C ALA A 133 3.27 0.09 19.44
N ASP A 134 3.94 -0.57 20.39
CA ASP A 134 4.98 0.07 21.21
C ASP A 134 6.26 0.37 20.40
N LEU A 135 6.48 -0.38 19.32
CA LEU A 135 7.57 -0.17 18.37
C LEU A 135 7.12 0.73 17.20
N ARG A 136 5.91 0.50 16.67
CA ARG A 136 5.34 1.26 15.56
C ARG A 136 3.86 1.57 15.81
N PRO A 137 3.49 2.77 16.30
CA PRO A 137 2.11 3.11 16.67
C PRO A 137 1.08 2.89 15.55
N VAL A 138 1.45 3.23 14.31
CA VAL A 138 0.62 3.07 13.09
C VAL A 138 0.85 1.73 12.38
N THR A 139 1.08 0.66 13.14
CA THR A 139 1.25 -0.70 12.59
C THR A 139 -0.08 -1.32 12.15
N ARG A 140 -0.06 -2.06 11.01
CA ARG A 140 -1.19 -2.88 10.55
C ARG A 140 -1.29 -4.24 11.25
N MET A 141 -0.23 -4.68 11.95
CA MET A 141 -0.28 -5.92 12.72
C MET A 141 -1.10 -5.71 13.99
N PRO A 142 -2.19 -6.45 14.23
CA PRO A 142 -2.98 -6.28 15.44
C PRO A 142 -2.19 -6.74 16.68
N ARG A 143 -2.46 -6.11 17.81
CA ARG A 143 -2.00 -6.59 19.12
C ARG A 143 -2.74 -7.87 19.46
N LEU A 144 -2.01 -8.99 19.50
CA LEU A 144 -2.55 -10.34 19.77
C LEU A 144 -2.40 -10.78 21.23
N PHE A 145 -1.68 -10.02 22.06
CA PHE A 145 -1.37 -10.35 23.46
C PHE A 145 -1.54 -9.11 24.37
N GLY A 146 -1.58 -9.33 25.69
CA GLY A 146 -1.79 -8.30 26.71
C GLY A 146 -3.17 -7.62 26.63
N LEU A 147 -4.19 -8.29 26.11
CA LEU A 147 -5.56 -7.75 25.97
C LEU A 147 -6.46 -8.21 27.14
N HIS A 148 -6.01 -7.94 28.36
CA HIS A 148 -6.56 -8.45 29.62
C HIS A 148 -7.27 -7.38 30.46
N GLU A 149 -7.60 -6.22 29.88
CA GLU A 149 -8.23 -5.09 30.56
C GLU A 149 -9.60 -5.47 31.15
N HIS A 150 -10.30 -6.39 30.49
CA HIS A 150 -11.61 -6.95 30.86
C HIS A 150 -11.55 -8.07 31.92
N LEU A 151 -10.37 -8.46 32.39
CA LEU A 151 -10.21 -9.49 33.42
C LEU A 151 -10.09 -8.86 34.81
N ASP A 152 -10.49 -9.61 35.85
CA ASP A 152 -10.15 -9.29 37.24
C ASP A 152 -8.63 -9.34 37.46
N ALA A 153 -8.13 -8.80 38.57
CA ALA A 153 -6.69 -8.68 38.82
C ALA A 153 -5.95 -10.02 38.82
N ALA A 154 -6.50 -11.07 39.44
CA ALA A 154 -5.82 -12.36 39.54
C ALA A 154 -5.78 -13.08 38.18
N SER A 155 -6.91 -13.10 37.47
CA SER A 155 -6.99 -13.68 36.12
C SER A 155 -6.15 -12.90 35.10
N ARG A 156 -6.01 -11.58 35.30
CA ARG A 156 -5.14 -10.71 34.50
C ARG A 156 -3.67 -11.05 34.67
N ASP A 157 -3.20 -11.16 35.91
CA ASP A 157 -1.79 -11.40 36.21
C ASP A 157 -1.36 -12.79 35.70
N GLU A 158 -2.17 -13.84 35.89
CA GLU A 158 -1.89 -15.16 35.32
C GLU A 158 -1.99 -15.13 33.78
N SER A 159 -2.98 -14.46 33.19
CA SER A 159 -3.06 -14.34 31.72
C SER A 159 -1.85 -13.60 31.13
N ALA A 160 -1.36 -12.54 31.79
CA ALA A 160 -0.18 -11.80 31.36
C ALA A 160 1.09 -12.67 31.45
N ARG A 161 1.21 -13.45 32.54
CA ARG A 161 2.28 -14.43 32.73
C ARG A 161 2.28 -15.48 31.63
N LEU A 162 1.14 -16.15 31.38
CA LEU A 162 1.03 -17.20 30.36
C LEU A 162 1.20 -16.66 28.93
N GLU A 163 0.67 -15.47 28.60
CA GLU A 163 0.89 -14.84 27.30
C GLU A 163 2.36 -14.47 27.07
N ALA A 164 3.13 -14.08 28.10
CA ALA A 164 4.57 -13.86 27.96
C ALA A 164 5.34 -15.15 27.60
N ILE A 165 4.87 -16.32 28.06
CA ILE A 165 5.41 -17.63 27.69
C ILE A 165 5.08 -17.96 26.23
N GLU A 166 3.80 -17.81 25.84
CA GLU A 166 3.34 -17.99 24.45
C GLU A 166 4.17 -17.13 23.48
N VAL A 167 4.38 -15.84 23.79
CA VAL A 167 5.20 -14.92 22.99
C VAL A 167 6.65 -15.41 22.88
N GLY A 168 7.26 -15.81 24.00
CA GLY A 168 8.64 -16.30 24.03
C GLY A 168 8.85 -17.55 23.18
N ALA A 169 7.93 -18.51 23.28
CA ALA A 169 7.95 -19.74 22.50
C ALA A 169 7.77 -19.47 20.99
N VAL A 170 6.83 -18.59 20.61
CA VAL A 170 6.64 -18.22 19.19
C VAL A 170 7.88 -17.51 18.63
N ALA A 171 8.51 -16.60 19.38
CA ALA A 171 9.72 -15.92 18.93
C ALA A 171 10.90 -16.90 18.69
N GLU A 172 11.05 -17.88 19.58
CA GLU A 172 12.11 -18.89 19.52
C GLU A 172 11.89 -19.88 18.37
N TRP A 173 10.65 -20.37 18.22
CA TRP A 173 10.23 -21.23 17.11
C TRP A 173 10.40 -20.56 15.75
N LEU A 174 10.02 -19.28 15.63
CA LEU A 174 10.20 -18.51 14.39
C LEU A 174 11.67 -18.48 13.95
N ARG A 175 12.61 -18.39 14.91
CA ARG A 175 14.05 -18.46 14.60
C ARG A 175 14.54 -19.87 14.30
N SER A 176 13.93 -20.93 14.86
CA SER A 176 14.37 -22.31 14.61
C SER A 176 13.86 -22.87 13.28
N VAL A 177 12.67 -22.45 12.81
CA VAL A 177 12.14 -22.83 11.48
C VAL A 177 12.52 -21.85 10.36
N GLY A 178 13.22 -20.76 10.69
CA GLY A 178 13.65 -19.76 9.72
C GLY A 178 14.75 -20.30 8.82
N GLU A 179 14.47 -20.45 7.53
CA GLU A 179 15.43 -20.85 6.51
C GLU A 179 16.50 -19.75 6.36
N PRO A 180 17.80 -20.05 6.56
CA PRO A 180 18.85 -19.06 6.37
C PRO A 180 19.03 -18.78 4.87
N VAL A 181 18.90 -17.52 4.48
CA VAL A 181 19.17 -17.06 3.11
C VAL A 181 20.66 -16.69 3.03
N GLU A 182 21.40 -17.35 2.14
CA GLU A 182 22.81 -17.04 1.89
C GLU A 182 22.98 -15.56 1.46
N PRO A 183 23.88 -14.77 2.06
CA PRO A 183 24.03 -13.36 1.68
C PRO A 183 24.44 -13.17 0.22
N LEU A 184 24.03 -12.07 -0.40
CA LEU A 184 24.52 -11.70 -1.72
C LEU A 184 25.92 -11.10 -1.61
N ALA A 185 26.78 -11.42 -2.58
CA ALA A 185 28.12 -10.84 -2.65
C ALA A 185 28.02 -9.32 -2.87
N ALA A 186 28.79 -8.55 -2.10
CA ALA A 186 28.90 -7.11 -2.31
C ALA A 186 29.45 -6.78 -3.71
N PRO A 187 29.02 -5.68 -4.36
CA PRO A 187 29.48 -5.36 -5.71
C PRO A 187 31.00 -5.15 -5.79
N ALA A 188 31.62 -5.70 -6.83
CA ALA A 188 33.06 -5.60 -7.01
C ALA A 188 33.49 -4.19 -7.45
N GLY A 189 34.60 -3.70 -6.89
CA GLY A 189 35.24 -2.45 -7.31
C GLY A 189 34.56 -1.17 -6.80
N VAL A 190 33.71 -1.24 -5.77
CA VAL A 190 33.23 -0.05 -5.04
C VAL A 190 34.43 0.64 -4.39
N THR A 191 34.57 1.95 -4.60
CA THR A 191 35.68 2.76 -4.09
C THR A 191 35.24 3.84 -3.12
N GLU A 192 33.97 4.24 -3.15
CA GLU A 192 33.43 5.24 -2.25
C GLU A 192 32.78 4.62 -1.01
N PRO A 193 32.90 5.23 0.17
CA PRO A 193 32.13 4.82 1.34
C PRO A 193 30.63 5.12 1.15
N PRO A 194 29.74 4.41 1.87
CA PRO A 194 28.31 4.73 1.89
C PRO A 194 28.03 6.17 2.35
N SER A 195 27.10 6.86 1.68
CA SER A 195 26.68 8.23 1.99
C SER A 195 25.19 8.28 2.33
N VAL A 196 24.89 8.92 3.47
CA VAL A 196 23.54 9.20 3.96
C VAL A 196 22.83 10.16 3.00
N GLU A 197 23.56 11.13 2.44
CA GLU A 197 23.06 12.14 1.51
C GLU A 197 22.63 11.51 0.18
N ARG A 198 23.46 10.62 -0.38
CA ARG A 198 23.10 9.84 -1.58
C ARG A 198 21.92 8.91 -1.31
N GLY A 199 21.91 8.24 -0.15
CA GLY A 199 20.79 7.38 0.27
C GLY A 199 19.47 8.14 0.39
N ARG A 200 19.52 9.38 0.89
CA ARG A 200 18.37 10.29 0.98
C ARG A 200 17.84 10.68 -0.41
N GLU A 201 18.73 11.09 -1.31
CA GLU A 201 18.36 11.40 -2.71
C GLU A 201 17.76 10.17 -3.41
N LEU A 202 18.31 8.97 -3.17
CA LEU A 202 17.81 7.71 -3.72
C LEU A 202 16.41 7.36 -3.20
N LEU A 203 16.10 7.56 -1.91
CA LEU A 203 14.77 7.28 -1.37
C LEU A 203 13.67 8.05 -2.12
N LEU A 204 13.93 9.33 -2.44
CA LEU A 204 13.05 10.14 -3.26
C LEU A 204 13.05 9.66 -4.72
N THR A 205 14.22 9.70 -5.38
CA THR A 205 14.37 9.51 -6.84
C THR A 205 14.01 8.12 -7.35
N GLN A 206 14.09 7.09 -6.51
CA GLN A 206 13.76 5.70 -6.87
C GLN A 206 12.29 5.34 -6.61
N GLY A 207 11.45 6.34 -6.27
CA GLY A 207 10.01 6.16 -6.10
C GLY A 207 9.61 5.40 -4.84
N CYS A 208 10.50 5.20 -3.87
CA CYS A 208 10.19 4.47 -2.63
C CYS A 208 9.00 5.11 -1.89
N LEU A 209 8.94 6.44 -1.88
CA LEU A 209 7.88 7.25 -1.26
C LEU A 209 6.49 7.13 -1.94
N ALA A 210 6.39 6.45 -3.09
CA ALA A 210 5.11 6.08 -3.68
C ALA A 210 4.33 5.13 -2.73
N CYS A 211 5.02 4.12 -2.20
CA CYS A 211 4.43 3.07 -1.37
C CYS A 211 4.77 3.22 0.12
N HIS A 212 5.92 3.81 0.44
CA HIS A 212 6.47 3.94 1.79
C HIS A 212 6.32 5.38 2.33
N LYS A 213 6.42 5.51 3.67
CA LYS A 213 6.52 6.80 4.36
C LYS A 213 7.90 6.97 4.98
N HIS A 214 8.33 8.23 5.14
CA HIS A 214 9.54 8.60 5.86
C HIS A 214 9.40 10.03 6.41
N ASP A 215 9.89 10.31 7.61
CA ASP A 215 9.63 11.57 8.34
C ASP A 215 10.28 12.80 7.66
N ASP A 216 11.41 12.61 6.98
CA ASP A 216 12.04 13.57 6.06
C ASP A 216 11.15 14.05 4.89
N TYR A 217 10.06 13.34 4.61
CA TYR A 217 9.15 13.55 3.47
C TYR A 217 7.68 13.47 3.94
N PRO A 218 7.23 14.40 4.81
CA PRO A 218 5.89 14.35 5.42
C PRO A 218 4.74 14.44 4.41
N GLU A 219 5.01 14.97 3.20
CA GLU A 219 4.12 14.98 2.05
C GLU A 219 3.85 13.59 1.45
N ALA A 220 4.65 12.56 1.78
CA ALA A 220 4.50 11.21 1.24
C ALA A 220 3.22 10.53 1.75
N THR A 221 2.23 10.41 0.86
CA THR A 221 0.91 9.85 1.19
C THR A 221 0.85 8.33 1.16
N GLY A 222 1.81 7.65 0.52
CA GLY A 222 1.84 6.20 0.28
C GLY A 222 1.45 5.37 1.50
N THR A 223 0.41 4.54 1.39
CA THR A 223 -0.13 3.74 2.52
C THR A 223 0.07 2.24 2.34
N GLN A 224 0.54 1.81 1.18
CA GLN A 224 0.62 0.40 0.83
C GLN A 224 1.70 -0.37 1.60
N ALA A 225 2.86 0.24 1.84
CA ALA A 225 4.02 -0.42 2.45
C ALA A 225 4.30 0.04 3.90
N ALA A 226 5.47 -0.33 4.43
CA ALA A 226 5.89 0.05 5.76
C ALA A 226 6.44 1.48 5.78
N ASP A 227 6.16 2.20 6.86
CA ASP A 227 6.88 3.41 7.25
C ASP A 227 8.33 3.05 7.59
N LEU A 228 9.27 3.84 7.05
CA LEU A 228 10.71 3.58 7.06
C LEU A 228 11.48 4.47 8.05
N SER A 229 10.85 5.49 8.66
CA SER A 229 11.54 6.50 9.51
C SER A 229 12.30 5.91 10.71
N ARG A 230 11.85 4.75 11.20
CA ARG A 230 12.34 4.13 12.45
C ARG A 230 12.97 2.74 12.21
N LEU A 231 13.54 2.49 11.03
CA LEU A 231 14.20 1.21 10.74
C LEU A 231 15.44 0.96 11.63
N ALA A 232 16.20 1.99 12.01
CA ALA A 232 17.35 1.85 12.91
C ALA A 232 17.02 1.11 14.23
N GLU A 233 15.81 1.26 14.77
CA GLU A 233 15.35 0.56 15.98
C GLU A 233 15.08 -0.94 15.78
N LYS A 234 14.92 -1.37 14.53
CA LYS A 234 14.66 -2.75 14.11
C LYS A 234 15.93 -3.45 13.62
N TYR A 235 16.82 -2.73 12.94
CA TYR A 235 18.01 -3.27 12.31
C TYR A 235 19.28 -2.93 13.12
N THR A 236 19.30 -3.40 14.37
CA THR A 236 20.27 -3.04 15.43
C THR A 236 21.65 -3.70 15.31
N SER A 237 21.87 -4.60 14.34
CA SER A 237 23.14 -5.35 14.20
C SER A 237 23.63 -5.41 12.75
N PRO A 238 24.96 -5.50 12.51
CA PRO A 238 25.52 -5.54 11.16
C PRO A 238 25.00 -6.70 10.28
N ALA A 239 24.73 -7.86 10.87
CA ALA A 239 24.17 -9.00 10.15
C ALA A 239 22.75 -8.72 9.64
N VAL A 240 21.93 -8.06 10.48
CA VAL A 240 20.56 -7.68 10.13
C VAL A 240 20.56 -6.49 9.16
N ALA A 241 21.50 -5.55 9.26
CA ALA A 241 21.72 -4.51 8.25
C ALA A 241 22.13 -5.10 6.88
N GLY A 242 22.93 -6.17 6.87
CA GLY A 242 23.27 -6.93 5.67
C GLY A 242 22.03 -7.54 4.98
N TRP A 243 21.09 -8.10 5.75
CA TRP A 243 19.79 -8.54 5.20
C TRP A 243 19.03 -7.41 4.51
N LEU A 244 19.09 -6.17 5.01
CA LEU A 244 18.39 -5.04 4.37
C LEU A 244 19.01 -4.69 3.01
N ALA A 245 20.34 -4.77 2.88
CA ALA A 245 21.01 -4.60 1.60
C ALA A 245 20.61 -5.70 0.60
N ASP A 246 20.54 -6.95 1.04
CA ASP A 246 20.18 -8.08 0.17
C ASP A 246 18.70 -8.06 -0.23
N TRP A 247 17.81 -7.68 0.70
CA TRP A 247 16.42 -7.40 0.41
C TRP A 247 16.25 -6.29 -0.64
N LEU A 248 17.05 -5.21 -0.58
CA LEU A 248 17.00 -4.14 -1.56
C LEU A 248 17.57 -4.55 -2.93
N ARG A 249 18.48 -5.53 -2.98
CA ARG A 249 19.02 -6.09 -4.24
C ARG A 249 18.05 -7.05 -4.92
N ASP A 250 17.38 -7.91 -4.16
CA ASP A 250 16.39 -8.86 -4.68
C ASP A 250 15.28 -9.18 -3.64
N PRO A 251 14.20 -8.37 -3.57
CA PRO A 251 13.07 -8.64 -2.68
C PRO A 251 12.37 -9.98 -2.96
N ALA A 252 12.38 -10.44 -4.21
CA ALA A 252 11.68 -11.65 -4.64
C ALA A 252 12.37 -12.92 -4.14
N ARG A 253 13.71 -12.91 -4.03
CA ARG A 253 14.49 -14.00 -3.41
C ARG A 253 14.11 -14.27 -1.95
N HIS A 254 13.78 -13.23 -1.19
CA HIS A 254 13.35 -13.33 0.21
C HIS A 254 11.85 -13.59 0.36
N SER A 255 11.03 -13.04 -0.54
CA SER A 255 9.58 -13.17 -0.52
C SER A 255 9.02 -13.20 -1.94
N PRO A 256 8.90 -14.38 -2.59
CA PRO A 256 8.52 -14.50 -4.01
C PRO A 256 7.18 -13.88 -4.42
N ARG A 257 6.30 -13.58 -3.46
CA ARG A 257 4.99 -12.92 -3.66
C ARG A 257 4.93 -11.48 -3.14
N THR A 258 6.08 -10.89 -2.83
CA THR A 258 6.19 -9.49 -2.39
C THR A 258 5.57 -8.52 -3.41
N THR A 259 5.01 -7.42 -2.90
CA THR A 259 4.59 -6.28 -3.74
C THR A 259 5.72 -5.26 -3.92
N MET A 260 6.80 -5.36 -3.13
CA MET A 260 7.97 -4.49 -3.29
C MET A 260 8.72 -4.88 -4.58
N PRO A 261 8.80 -3.99 -5.58
CA PRO A 261 9.54 -4.28 -6.82
C PRO A 261 11.04 -4.35 -6.55
N ASN A 262 11.79 -4.96 -7.47
CA ASN A 262 13.23 -4.76 -7.49
C ASN A 262 13.51 -3.29 -7.88
N PRO A 263 14.24 -2.51 -7.05
CA PRO A 263 14.51 -1.09 -7.32
C PRO A 263 15.61 -0.86 -8.38
N LEU A 264 16.23 -1.92 -8.93
CA LEU A 264 17.23 -1.86 -10.01
C LEU A 264 18.42 -0.94 -9.70
N LEU A 265 18.90 -1.01 -8.46
CA LEU A 265 20.02 -0.21 -7.94
C LEU A 265 21.37 -0.78 -8.41
N GLU A 266 21.81 -0.39 -9.61
CA GLU A 266 23.13 -0.72 -10.15
C GLU A 266 24.25 0.18 -9.60
N THR A 267 25.50 -0.31 -9.53
CA THR A 267 26.63 0.49 -9.04
C THR A 267 26.91 1.69 -9.94
N VAL A 268 26.88 2.89 -9.38
CA VAL A 268 27.15 4.12 -10.13
C VAL A 268 28.65 4.32 -10.27
N VAL A 269 29.11 4.60 -11.50
CA VAL A 269 30.47 5.03 -11.79
C VAL A 269 30.43 6.53 -12.09
N ALA A 270 31.01 7.34 -11.21
CA ALA A 270 31.17 8.77 -11.45
C ALA A 270 32.09 8.99 -12.66
N PRO A 271 31.80 9.97 -13.54
CA PRO A 271 32.75 10.41 -14.54
C PRO A 271 34.07 10.79 -13.85
N VAL A 272 35.20 10.36 -14.41
CA VAL A 272 36.49 10.95 -14.03
C VAL A 272 36.42 12.41 -14.46
N GLU A 273 36.64 13.34 -13.53
CA GLU A 273 36.74 14.77 -13.86
C GLU A 273 37.84 14.94 -14.92
N ALA A 274 37.44 15.24 -16.15
CA ALA A 274 38.37 15.66 -17.18
C ALA A 274 38.77 17.09 -16.83
N ASP A 275 40.06 17.30 -16.55
CA ASP A 275 40.65 18.63 -16.36
C ASP A 275 40.11 19.60 -17.43
N GLU A 276 39.49 20.71 -17.00
CA GLU A 276 39.03 21.79 -17.88
C GLU A 276 40.22 22.60 -18.44
N ALA A 277 41.12 21.91 -19.13
CA ALA A 277 42.28 22.48 -19.78
C ALA A 277 42.37 21.96 -21.22
N ARG A 278 42.10 22.88 -22.16
CA ARG A 278 42.47 22.82 -23.59
C ARG A 278 41.55 22.02 -24.52
N MET A 279 40.40 22.63 -24.83
CA MET A 279 39.64 22.31 -26.06
C MET A 279 39.89 23.38 -27.13
N ASP A 280 41.06 23.31 -27.78
CA ASP A 280 41.31 24.00 -29.06
C ASP A 280 40.35 23.44 -30.12
N LYS A 281 39.51 24.28 -30.72
CA LYS A 281 38.51 23.88 -31.73
C LYS A 281 39.18 23.40 -33.04
N PRO A 282 38.94 22.16 -33.50
CA PRO A 282 39.23 21.77 -34.88
C PRO A 282 38.02 22.08 -35.79
N SER A 283 38.28 22.68 -36.94
CA SER A 283 37.26 23.07 -37.93
C SER A 283 36.58 21.89 -38.63
N MET A 284 35.33 22.08 -39.04
CA MET A 284 34.58 21.16 -39.91
C MET A 284 35.19 21.05 -41.33
N PRO A 285 35.31 19.84 -41.89
CA PRO A 285 35.32 19.60 -43.34
C PRO A 285 33.89 19.34 -43.89
N PRO A 286 33.66 19.43 -45.22
CA PRO A 286 32.32 19.53 -45.81
C PRO A 286 31.56 18.20 -46.02
N ARG A 287 30.29 18.32 -46.40
CA ARG A 287 29.32 17.25 -46.70
C ARG A 287 29.42 16.70 -48.13
N GLU A 288 28.63 15.64 -48.36
CA GLU A 288 28.25 14.94 -49.62
C GLU A 288 29.20 13.79 -50.04
N THR A 289 28.73 12.65 -50.60
CA THR A 289 27.47 12.34 -51.33
C THR A 289 26.89 10.92 -51.07
N ASP A 290 25.64 10.73 -51.52
CA ASP A 290 24.98 9.53 -52.06
C ASP A 290 24.51 8.29 -51.22
N LYS A 291 23.20 8.01 -51.41
CA LYS A 291 22.42 6.76 -51.22
C LYS A 291 22.23 6.09 -52.61
N PRO A 292 21.76 4.81 -52.79
CA PRO A 292 20.72 4.10 -52.01
C PRO A 292 21.07 2.59 -51.80
N SER A 293 20.19 1.58 -51.56
CA SER A 293 18.72 1.46 -51.42
C SER A 293 18.32 0.20 -50.63
N MET A 294 17.02 0.01 -50.35
CA MET A 294 16.39 -1.31 -50.07
C MET A 294 14.99 -1.39 -50.71
N PRO A 295 14.53 -2.57 -51.17
CA PRO A 295 13.17 -2.77 -51.69
C PRO A 295 12.14 -3.11 -50.59
N PRO A 296 10.83 -2.90 -50.83
CA PRO A 296 9.77 -3.12 -49.83
C PRO A 296 9.20 -4.55 -49.84
N GLY A 297 8.58 -4.94 -48.72
CA GLY A 297 7.72 -6.11 -48.60
C GLY A 297 6.30 -5.70 -48.17
N ASP A 298 5.31 -6.10 -48.95
CA ASP A 298 3.90 -5.72 -48.81
C ASP A 298 3.10 -6.70 -47.91
N GLU A 299 1.98 -6.26 -47.35
CA GLU A 299 1.15 -7.07 -46.45
C GLU A 299 0.17 -7.98 -47.20
N SER A 300 -0.05 -9.22 -46.73
CA SER A 300 -1.39 -9.84 -46.83
C SER A 300 -1.62 -11.09 -45.97
N LYS A 301 -2.51 -10.92 -44.98
CA LYS A 301 -3.70 -11.74 -44.68
C LYS A 301 -3.62 -13.24 -44.33
N LEU A 302 -4.23 -13.52 -43.16
CA LEU A 302 -5.08 -14.68 -42.79
C LEU A 302 -4.45 -16.09 -42.70
N GLY A 303 -4.73 -16.80 -41.59
CA GLY A 303 -4.66 -18.26 -41.55
C GLY A 303 -4.58 -18.87 -40.14
N SER A 304 -5.72 -19.29 -39.58
CA SER A 304 -5.79 -20.15 -38.39
C SER A 304 -5.44 -21.62 -38.72
N GLY A 305 -4.73 -22.35 -37.86
CA GLY A 305 -4.55 -23.81 -38.07
C GLY A 305 -3.69 -24.55 -37.04
N THR A 306 -4.36 -25.36 -36.22
CA THR A 306 -3.89 -26.47 -35.37
C THR A 306 -2.81 -27.41 -35.95
N GLY A 307 -1.99 -28.03 -35.07
CA GLY A 307 -1.67 -29.47 -35.20
C GLY A 307 -0.21 -29.95 -35.09
N GLU A 308 0.12 -30.57 -33.94
CA GLU A 308 0.96 -31.77 -33.74
C GLU A 308 2.47 -31.80 -34.08
N THR A 309 3.15 -32.78 -33.46
CA THR A 309 4.61 -33.07 -33.41
C THR A 309 4.92 -34.35 -34.23
N PRO A 310 6.08 -35.07 -34.17
CA PRO A 310 7.41 -34.80 -33.58
C PRO A 310 8.61 -35.13 -34.54
N VAL A 311 9.85 -35.19 -34.02
CA VAL A 311 10.94 -36.19 -34.26
C VAL A 311 12.36 -35.57 -34.17
N ALA A 312 13.29 -36.27 -33.51
CA ALA A 312 14.75 -36.04 -33.46
C ALA A 312 15.50 -37.29 -34.03
N PRO A 313 16.82 -37.31 -34.36
CA PRO A 313 17.90 -37.27 -33.33
C PRO A 313 19.34 -36.81 -33.77
N ALA A 314 20.27 -36.82 -32.79
CA ALA A 314 21.74 -37.08 -32.90
C ALA A 314 22.70 -36.07 -33.60
N ARG A 315 24.04 -36.09 -33.42
CA ARG A 315 24.97 -36.16 -32.25
C ARG A 315 26.44 -36.02 -32.76
N MET A 316 27.38 -35.49 -31.93
CA MET A 316 28.88 -35.61 -32.06
C MET A 316 29.56 -34.89 -33.27
N ASP A 317 30.85 -34.46 -33.28
CA ASP A 317 31.96 -34.46 -32.30
C ASP A 317 33.07 -33.37 -32.60
N LYS A 318 34.10 -33.23 -31.73
CA LYS A 318 35.28 -32.30 -31.84
C LYS A 318 36.43 -32.82 -32.76
N PRO A 319 37.39 -31.98 -33.26
CA PRO A 319 38.72 -31.65 -32.60
C PRO A 319 39.20 -30.17 -32.84
N SER A 320 40.01 -29.43 -32.06
CA SER A 320 41.36 -29.57 -31.40
C SER A 320 42.60 -29.03 -32.19
N MET A 321 43.06 -27.79 -31.90
CA MET A 321 44.46 -27.29 -31.59
C MET A 321 45.68 -27.59 -32.52
N PRO A 322 46.89 -26.96 -32.37
CA PRO A 322 47.35 -25.56 -32.08
C PRO A 322 48.57 -25.18 -33.01
N PRO A 323 49.76 -24.60 -32.62
CA PRO A 323 50.22 -23.58 -31.65
C PRO A 323 51.19 -22.48 -32.23
N GLY A 324 51.80 -21.63 -31.37
CA GLY A 324 53.04 -20.85 -31.61
C GLY A 324 52.94 -19.39 -31.08
N GLU A 325 53.68 -18.81 -30.12
CA GLU A 325 55.02 -18.98 -29.45
C GLU A 325 56.08 -17.92 -29.90
N THR A 326 56.99 -17.53 -28.98
CA THR A 326 58.17 -16.64 -29.11
C THR A 326 57.91 -15.10 -29.13
N ASP A 327 58.76 -14.20 -28.61
CA ASP A 327 59.78 -14.29 -27.53
C ASP A 327 60.17 -12.90 -26.94
N LYS A 328 60.97 -12.91 -25.86
CA LYS A 328 61.76 -11.78 -25.27
C LYS A 328 63.04 -11.48 -26.14
N PRO A 329 64.02 -10.56 -25.84
CA PRO A 329 64.45 -10.02 -24.53
C PRO A 329 65.11 -8.59 -24.48
N SER A 330 65.82 -8.31 -23.37
CA SER A 330 66.95 -7.35 -23.19
C SER A 330 66.66 -5.84 -23.12
N THR A 331 67.43 -4.99 -22.40
CA THR A 331 68.76 -5.11 -21.71
C THR A 331 68.85 -4.19 -20.47
N ALA A 332 69.67 -4.56 -19.47
CA ALA A 332 70.29 -3.63 -18.48
C ALA A 332 71.71 -3.24 -18.98
N PRO A 333 72.47 -2.26 -18.43
CA PRO A 333 72.86 -2.04 -17.00
C PRO A 333 72.55 -0.60 -16.52
N GLY A 334 72.85 -0.10 -15.31
CA GLY A 334 73.65 -0.59 -14.17
C GLY A 334 74.66 0.50 -13.72
N GLY A 335 74.60 0.94 -12.46
CA GLY A 335 75.49 2.00 -11.93
C GLY A 335 75.11 2.42 -10.50
N GLU A 336 76.00 2.16 -9.55
CA GLU A 336 75.81 2.48 -8.12
C GLU A 336 76.45 3.82 -7.73
N SER A 337 75.79 4.61 -6.88
CA SER A 337 76.48 5.38 -5.84
C SER A 337 75.52 5.74 -4.69
N LYS A 338 75.99 5.56 -3.46
CA LYS A 338 75.30 6.04 -2.24
C LYS A 338 75.52 7.54 -2.09
N LEU A 339 74.52 8.27 -1.59
CA LEU A 339 74.72 9.16 -0.43
C LEU A 339 73.41 9.45 0.31
N ASP A 340 73.59 9.71 1.60
CA ASP A 340 72.62 10.03 2.64
C ASP A 340 71.92 11.39 2.46
N SER A 341 70.58 11.45 2.61
CA SER A 341 69.90 12.36 3.55
C SER A 341 68.38 12.25 3.47
N SER A 342 67.73 12.16 4.63
CA SER A 342 66.28 12.09 4.80
C SER A 342 65.61 13.47 4.73
N THR A 343 64.57 13.62 3.91
CA THR A 343 63.46 14.57 4.19
C THR A 343 62.21 14.26 3.36
N GLY A 344 61.10 13.94 4.04
CA GLY A 344 59.72 14.22 3.60
C GLY A 344 59.24 13.64 2.25
N GLU A 345 58.86 12.36 2.22
CA GLU A 345 57.89 11.89 1.22
C GLU A 345 56.45 12.25 1.64
N THR A 346 55.95 13.35 1.11
CA THR A 346 54.51 13.48 0.84
C THR A 346 54.15 12.44 -0.22
N SER A 347 53.45 11.38 0.18
CA SER A 347 52.89 10.39 -0.74
C SER A 347 51.91 11.07 -1.70
N VAL A 348 52.30 11.15 -2.98
CA VAL A 348 51.43 11.59 -4.06
C VAL A 348 50.42 10.48 -4.35
N ALA A 349 49.14 10.73 -4.09
CA ALA A 349 48.07 9.79 -4.43
C ALA A 349 47.98 9.59 -5.96
N PRO A 350 47.67 8.37 -6.44
CA PRO A 350 47.59 8.10 -7.87
C PRO A 350 46.39 8.79 -8.53
N VAL A 351 46.60 9.28 -9.74
CA VAL A 351 45.61 9.99 -10.56
C VAL A 351 44.48 9.05 -11.01
N GLY A 352 43.23 9.48 -10.82
CA GLY A 352 42.14 9.18 -11.76
C GLY A 352 41.52 7.77 -11.73
N MET A 353 41.39 7.10 -10.59
CA MET A 353 40.42 5.98 -10.50
C MET A 353 38.99 6.51 -10.53
N ALA A 354 38.17 6.02 -11.46
CA ALA A 354 36.75 6.35 -11.55
C ALA A 354 36.04 5.94 -10.25
N ARG A 355 35.42 6.90 -9.57
CA ARG A 355 34.80 6.66 -8.27
C ARG A 355 33.53 5.82 -8.47
N ARG A 356 33.43 4.70 -7.75
CA ARG A 356 32.26 3.81 -7.79
C ARG A 356 31.59 3.73 -6.42
N SER A 357 30.29 4.00 -6.36
CA SER A 357 29.46 3.82 -5.17
C SER A 357 28.54 2.59 -5.30
N ASP A 358 28.03 2.10 -4.17
CA ASP A 358 26.93 1.13 -4.10
C ASP A 358 25.66 1.87 -3.60
N PRO A 359 24.70 2.19 -4.50
CA PRO A 359 23.44 2.85 -4.11
C PRO A 359 22.62 2.08 -3.08
N VAL A 360 22.77 0.74 -3.02
CA VAL A 360 22.13 -0.06 -1.96
C VAL A 360 22.77 0.25 -0.61
N ALA A 361 24.10 0.33 -0.55
CA ALA A 361 24.81 0.66 0.68
C ALA A 361 24.52 2.10 1.12
N ASP A 362 24.42 3.05 0.18
CA ASP A 362 24.00 4.44 0.43
C ASP A 362 22.59 4.48 1.06
N LEU A 363 21.62 3.81 0.44
CA LEU A 363 20.24 3.76 0.94
C LEU A 363 20.14 3.06 2.30
N VAL A 364 20.90 1.98 2.54
CA VAL A 364 20.99 1.34 3.86
C VAL A 364 21.62 2.27 4.90
N ALA A 365 22.68 3.01 4.55
CA ALA A 365 23.31 3.97 5.46
C ALA A 365 22.35 5.09 5.87
N TYR A 366 21.53 5.59 4.93
CA TYR A 366 20.48 6.56 5.22
C TYR A 366 19.36 5.98 6.09
N LEU A 367 18.78 4.84 5.71
CA LEU A 367 17.65 4.22 6.43
C LEU A 367 18.00 3.72 7.84
N LEU A 368 19.29 3.50 8.12
CA LEU A 368 19.79 3.09 9.44
C LEU A 368 20.51 4.23 10.18
N ALA A 369 20.54 5.44 9.63
CA ALA A 369 21.03 6.61 10.35
C ALA A 369 20.12 6.88 11.57
N PRO A 370 20.69 7.27 12.74
CA PRO A 370 19.88 7.66 13.88
C PRO A 370 19.11 8.95 13.55
N PRO A 371 17.81 9.04 13.87
CA PRO A 371 17.05 10.27 13.67
C PRO A 371 17.62 11.41 14.54
N VAL A 372 17.43 12.65 14.10
CA VAL A 372 17.98 13.85 14.76
C VAL A 372 17.14 14.27 15.98
N SER A 373 16.76 13.32 16.85
CA SER A 373 16.16 13.60 18.16
C SER A 373 16.34 12.43 19.16
N GLU A 374 16.40 12.82 20.43
CA GLU A 374 16.84 12.11 21.63
C GLU A 374 16.73 10.56 21.72
N SER A 375 17.80 9.97 22.24
CA SER A 375 17.87 8.56 22.64
C SER A 375 16.89 8.25 23.79
N SER A 376 15.84 7.47 23.52
CA SER A 376 15.05 6.84 24.59
C SER A 376 15.74 5.57 25.10
N GLY A 377 15.91 5.47 26.42
CA GLY A 377 16.60 4.36 27.05
C GLY A 377 15.81 3.05 26.94
N SER A 378 16.37 2.04 26.29
CA SER A 378 15.80 0.69 26.26
C SER A 378 15.90 0.04 27.64
N THR A 379 14.81 0.02 28.41
CA THR A 379 14.68 -0.85 29.57
C THR A 379 14.60 -2.31 29.13
N THR A 380 15.67 -3.06 29.36
CA THR A 380 15.66 -4.52 29.27
C THR A 380 14.75 -5.07 30.36
N THR A 381 13.51 -5.38 30.02
CA THR A 381 12.65 -6.22 30.86
C THR A 381 13.30 -7.60 30.95
N GLU A 382 13.74 -8.00 32.14
CA GLU A 382 14.27 -9.35 32.34
C GLU A 382 13.24 -10.39 31.92
N ARG A 383 13.68 -11.35 31.09
CA ARG A 383 12.87 -12.51 30.71
C ARG A 383 12.49 -13.27 31.98
N PRO A 384 11.20 -13.59 32.21
CA PRO A 384 10.86 -14.66 33.14
C PRO A 384 11.56 -15.93 32.65
N SER A 385 12.45 -16.50 33.47
CA SER A 385 13.02 -17.80 33.18
C SER A 385 11.91 -18.85 33.28
N LEU A 386 11.58 -19.48 32.15
CA LEU A 386 10.50 -20.46 32.07
C LEU A 386 10.84 -21.67 32.95
N SER A 387 10.03 -21.91 33.98
CA SER A 387 10.14 -23.14 34.75
C SER A 387 9.49 -24.31 34.00
N GLU A 388 10.00 -25.53 34.16
CA GLU A 388 9.37 -26.72 33.57
C GLU A 388 7.90 -26.86 33.97
N ALA A 389 7.55 -26.47 35.20
CA ALA A 389 6.18 -26.49 35.70
C ALA A 389 5.24 -25.53 34.96
N ASP A 390 5.74 -24.44 34.36
CA ASP A 390 4.93 -23.53 33.55
C ASP A 390 4.75 -24.04 32.12
N LEU A 391 5.77 -24.72 31.58
CA LEU A 391 5.65 -25.44 30.31
C LEU A 391 4.60 -26.56 30.44
N ASP A 392 4.69 -27.37 31.50
CA ASP A 392 3.76 -28.50 31.74
C ASP A 392 2.31 -28.06 31.89
N ARG A 393 2.05 -26.88 32.48
CA ARG A 393 0.69 -26.31 32.59
C ARG A 393 0.08 -25.86 31.26
N LEU A 394 0.92 -25.51 30.28
CA LEU A 394 0.49 -25.05 28.97
C LEU A 394 0.45 -26.18 27.93
N MET A 395 0.94 -27.38 28.27
CA MET A 395 0.79 -28.55 27.40
C MET A 395 -0.67 -29.01 27.29
N PRO A 396 -1.10 -29.49 26.11
CA PRO A 396 -2.37 -30.19 25.97
C PRO A 396 -2.51 -31.38 26.92
N ALA A 397 -3.74 -31.70 27.29
CA ALA A 397 -4.04 -32.89 28.10
C ALA A 397 -3.68 -34.23 27.39
N ASP A 398 -3.56 -34.21 26.06
CA ASP A 398 -3.16 -35.33 25.20
C ASP A 398 -1.68 -35.28 24.76
N ALA A 399 -0.88 -34.36 25.30
CA ALA A 399 0.55 -34.26 25.00
C ALA A 399 1.33 -35.53 25.46
N PRO A 400 2.35 -35.97 24.70
CA PRO A 400 3.19 -37.10 25.10
C PRO A 400 3.84 -36.92 26.48
N SER A 401 3.82 -37.97 27.31
CA SER A 401 4.25 -37.91 28.72
C SER A 401 5.75 -37.74 28.97
N ARG A 402 6.56 -37.63 27.91
CA ARG A 402 8.02 -37.38 27.95
C ARG A 402 8.47 -36.55 26.75
N LEU A 403 8.03 -35.30 26.68
CA LEU A 403 8.63 -34.31 25.79
C LEU A 403 9.87 -33.70 26.46
N SER A 404 10.94 -33.53 25.68
CA SER A 404 12.04 -32.63 26.03
C SER A 404 11.57 -31.18 26.08
N ARG A 405 12.35 -30.32 26.72
CA ARG A 405 12.04 -28.90 26.85
C ARG A 405 11.82 -28.20 25.50
N ASP A 406 12.58 -28.59 24.48
CA ASP A 406 12.52 -27.99 23.14
C ASP A 406 11.29 -28.46 22.36
N GLU A 407 10.90 -29.72 22.51
CA GLU A 407 9.65 -30.26 21.95
C GLU A 407 8.41 -29.61 22.58
N LYS A 408 8.44 -29.33 23.90
CA LYS A 408 7.38 -28.54 24.58
C LYS A 408 7.27 -27.12 23.99
N LEU A 409 8.41 -26.47 23.72
CA LEU A 409 8.43 -25.14 23.10
C LEU A 409 7.88 -25.14 21.67
N ASP A 410 8.30 -26.08 20.81
CA ASP A 410 7.79 -26.19 19.44
C ASP A 410 6.27 -26.45 19.42
N LEU A 411 5.79 -27.39 20.24
CA LEU A 411 4.36 -27.71 20.35
C LEU A 411 3.54 -26.49 20.79
N MET A 412 3.97 -25.81 21.85
CA MET A 412 3.31 -24.60 22.37
C MET A 412 3.37 -23.44 21.38
N ALA A 413 4.48 -23.24 20.67
CA ALA A 413 4.60 -22.20 19.66
C ALA A 413 3.64 -22.45 18.49
N ARG A 414 3.58 -23.68 17.97
CA ARG A 414 2.63 -24.06 16.91
C ARG A 414 1.18 -23.90 17.35
N GLN A 415 0.86 -24.28 18.59
CA GLN A 415 -0.49 -24.11 19.14
C GLN A 415 -0.84 -22.64 19.36
N THR A 416 0.10 -21.82 19.79
CA THR A 416 -0.07 -20.36 19.88
C THR A 416 -0.33 -19.77 18.50
N ILE A 417 0.47 -20.12 17.49
CA ILE A 417 0.28 -19.68 16.10
C ILE A 417 -1.09 -20.11 15.56
N ALA A 418 -1.52 -21.34 15.84
CA ALA A 418 -2.85 -21.85 15.49
C ALA A 418 -3.98 -21.07 16.19
N LYS A 419 -3.85 -20.85 17.51
CA LYS A 419 -4.80 -20.14 18.39
C LYS A 419 -4.93 -18.65 18.03
N ARG A 420 -3.82 -17.99 17.69
CA ARG A 420 -3.75 -16.55 17.38
C ARG A 420 -3.93 -16.25 15.88
N GLY A 421 -3.90 -17.27 15.01
CA GLY A 421 -4.21 -17.15 13.59
C GLY A 421 -3.12 -16.48 12.75
N CYS A 422 -1.85 -16.50 13.21
CA CYS A 422 -0.77 -15.73 12.58
C CYS A 422 -0.57 -16.08 11.09
N PHE A 423 -0.87 -17.31 10.70
CA PHE A 423 -0.80 -17.83 9.34
C PHE A 423 -1.82 -17.21 8.37
N GLY A 424 -2.90 -16.60 8.88
CA GLY A 424 -3.87 -15.86 8.06
C GLY A 424 -3.25 -14.59 7.46
N CYS A 425 -2.36 -13.95 8.21
CA CYS A 425 -1.64 -12.75 7.75
C CYS A 425 -0.23 -13.03 7.25
N HIS A 426 0.44 -14.11 7.67
CA HIS A 426 1.85 -14.39 7.34
C HIS A 426 2.05 -15.72 6.61
N ASP A 427 3.05 -15.77 5.73
CA ASP A 427 3.60 -17.05 5.26
C ASP A 427 4.53 -17.65 6.32
N LEU A 428 4.15 -18.85 6.77
CA LEU A 428 4.74 -19.58 7.90
C LEU A 428 4.94 -21.04 7.50
N PRO A 429 6.16 -21.61 7.65
CA PRO A 429 6.42 -23.01 7.38
C PRO A 429 5.51 -23.95 8.19
N GLY A 430 4.87 -24.90 7.51
CA GLY A 430 3.98 -25.90 8.13
C GLY A 430 2.54 -25.43 8.38
N PHE A 431 2.20 -24.19 8.04
CA PHE A 431 0.85 -23.61 8.16
C PHE A 431 0.20 -23.27 6.81
N GLU A 432 0.79 -23.72 5.69
CA GLU A 432 0.38 -23.36 4.33
C GLU A 432 -1.09 -23.73 4.02
N SER A 433 -1.63 -24.76 4.67
CA SER A 433 -3.00 -25.27 4.46
C SER A 433 -3.98 -25.03 5.62
N ALA A 434 -3.55 -24.26 6.63
CA ALA A 434 -4.36 -23.95 7.80
C ALA A 434 -5.60 -23.10 7.43
N GLN A 435 -6.71 -23.32 8.15
CA GLN A 435 -8.00 -22.69 7.88
C GLN A 435 -8.20 -21.42 8.73
N PRO A 436 -8.98 -20.43 8.26
CA PRO A 436 -9.26 -19.20 9.03
C PRO A 436 -9.83 -19.49 10.43
N ILE A 437 -9.43 -18.69 11.43
CA ILE A 437 -9.75 -18.92 12.85
C ILE A 437 -11.02 -18.21 13.36
N GLY A 438 -11.52 -17.25 12.58
CA GLY A 438 -12.64 -16.40 12.91
C GLY A 438 -13.94 -16.90 12.27
N PRO A 439 -15.11 -16.47 12.78
CA PRO A 439 -16.38 -16.76 12.13
C PRO A 439 -16.41 -16.16 10.72
N ALA A 440 -17.03 -16.86 9.77
CA ALA A 440 -17.32 -16.31 8.46
C ALA A 440 -18.09 -14.99 8.57
N LEU A 441 -17.80 -14.06 7.66
CA LEU A 441 -18.42 -12.74 7.58
C LEU A 441 -19.32 -12.57 6.35
N SER A 442 -19.29 -13.50 5.37
CA SER A 442 -20.01 -13.38 4.10
C SER A 442 -21.50 -13.01 4.22
N ASP A 443 -22.18 -13.46 5.28
CA ASP A 443 -23.60 -13.16 5.55
C ASP A 443 -23.84 -12.44 6.90
N TRP A 444 -22.80 -11.85 7.48
CA TRP A 444 -22.84 -11.32 8.85
C TRP A 444 -23.89 -10.24 9.09
N GLY A 445 -24.13 -9.37 8.11
CA GLY A 445 -25.13 -8.29 8.17
C GLY A 445 -26.56 -8.78 8.40
N ARG A 446 -26.87 -10.04 8.05
CA ARG A 446 -28.17 -10.68 8.34
C ARG A 446 -28.20 -11.50 9.62
N LYS A 447 -27.04 -11.74 10.26
CA LYS A 447 -26.90 -12.64 11.42
C LYS A 447 -27.92 -12.28 12.49
N ASP A 448 -28.69 -13.26 12.95
CA ASP A 448 -29.71 -13.07 13.97
C ASP A 448 -29.13 -12.45 15.25
N ARG A 449 -29.85 -11.50 15.85
CA ARG A 449 -29.37 -10.75 17.02
C ARG A 449 -29.24 -11.63 18.27
N SER A 450 -30.01 -12.72 18.38
CA SER A 450 -29.87 -13.74 19.42
C SER A 450 -28.57 -14.55 19.31
N LEU A 451 -28.00 -14.66 18.10
CA LEU A 451 -26.71 -15.32 17.85
C LEU A 451 -25.49 -14.41 18.13
N LEU A 452 -25.72 -13.21 18.67
CA LEU A 452 -24.68 -12.30 19.13
C LEU A 452 -24.53 -12.40 20.66
N ALA A 453 -23.51 -13.13 21.11
CA ALA A 453 -23.22 -13.29 22.53
C ALA A 453 -22.64 -12.00 23.13
N PHE A 454 -23.50 -11.12 23.64
CA PHE A 454 -23.10 -9.87 24.30
C PHE A 454 -22.48 -10.05 25.70
N GLY A 455 -22.62 -11.21 26.34
CA GLY A 455 -22.05 -11.48 27.67
C GLY A 455 -22.50 -10.46 28.73
N ARG A 456 -21.60 -10.08 29.64
CA ARG A 456 -21.82 -9.06 30.68
C ARG A 456 -21.31 -7.67 30.27
N ILE A 457 -21.29 -7.36 28.98
CA ILE A 457 -20.66 -6.13 28.44
C ILE A 457 -21.23 -4.84 29.02
N ASP A 458 -22.51 -4.81 29.39
CA ASP A 458 -23.16 -3.62 29.96
C ASP A 458 -22.59 -3.24 31.34
N GLU A 459 -22.09 -4.21 32.10
CA GLU A 459 -21.40 -3.98 33.37
C GLU A 459 -20.01 -3.38 33.15
N LEU A 460 -19.24 -3.92 32.19
CA LEU A 460 -17.93 -3.39 31.83
C LEU A 460 -18.03 -1.93 31.35
N LEU A 461 -18.96 -1.64 30.43
CA LEU A 461 -19.15 -0.29 29.88
C LEU A 461 -19.72 0.73 30.89
N ALA A 462 -20.21 0.26 32.05
CA ALA A 462 -20.55 1.10 33.19
C ALA A 462 -19.33 1.33 34.11
N ALA A 463 -18.43 0.35 34.23
CA ALA A 463 -17.24 0.41 35.09
C ALA A 463 -16.03 1.09 34.44
N ASP A 464 -15.87 1.02 33.11
CA ASP A 464 -14.72 1.52 32.35
C ASP A 464 -14.76 3.04 32.04
N GLY A 465 -15.84 3.73 32.43
CA GLY A 465 -16.06 5.15 32.15
C GLY A 465 -16.68 5.45 30.78
N THR A 466 -16.91 4.46 29.90
CA THR A 466 -17.60 4.66 28.61
C THR A 466 -18.97 5.32 28.80
N ALA A 467 -19.70 4.94 29.86
CA ALA A 467 -20.99 5.54 30.21
C ALA A 467 -20.92 7.02 30.60
N GLU A 468 -19.78 7.51 31.09
CA GLU A 468 -19.54 8.94 31.35
C GLU A 468 -19.13 9.67 30.07
N GLN A 469 -18.23 9.09 29.28
CA GLN A 469 -17.84 9.63 27.96
C GLN A 469 -19.05 9.78 27.02
N ALA A 470 -20.00 8.84 27.06
CA ALA A 470 -21.26 8.88 26.33
C ALA A 470 -22.18 10.09 26.65
N LYS A 471 -21.90 10.84 27.73
CA LYS A 471 -22.67 12.06 28.08
C LYS A 471 -22.18 13.28 27.32
N THR A 472 -20.90 13.31 26.92
CA THR A 472 -20.25 14.43 26.23
C THR A 472 -19.94 14.13 24.77
N ASP A 473 -19.65 12.87 24.43
CA ASP A 473 -19.51 12.40 23.05
C ASP A 473 -20.79 11.71 22.53
N ALA A 474 -21.37 12.31 21.49
CA ALA A 474 -22.59 11.82 20.85
C ALA A 474 -22.38 10.49 20.09
N ASP A 475 -21.17 10.20 19.61
CA ASP A 475 -20.89 8.95 18.90
C ASP A 475 -20.74 7.77 19.88
N THR A 476 -19.95 7.91 20.93
CA THR A 476 -19.92 6.93 22.04
C THR A 476 -21.32 6.74 22.62
N GLY A 477 -22.11 7.81 22.76
CA GLY A 477 -23.53 7.72 23.16
C GLY A 477 -24.41 6.91 22.21
N PHE A 478 -24.22 7.04 20.88
CA PHE A 478 -24.93 6.23 19.89
C PHE A 478 -24.54 4.74 19.98
N TYR A 479 -23.25 4.43 20.11
CA TYR A 479 -22.78 3.05 20.15
C TYR A 479 -23.11 2.36 21.48
N LEU A 480 -23.10 3.06 22.60
CA LEU A 480 -23.55 2.54 23.90
C LEU A 480 -25.06 2.20 23.88
N ASP A 481 -25.89 3.02 23.22
CA ASP A 481 -27.30 2.72 22.94
C ASP A 481 -27.47 1.50 22.02
N ALA A 482 -26.52 1.27 21.09
CA ALA A 482 -26.50 0.11 20.22
C ALA A 482 -26.12 -1.20 20.94
N VAL A 483 -25.11 -1.17 21.82
CA VAL A 483 -24.71 -2.32 22.64
C VAL A 483 -25.84 -2.71 23.61
N ARG A 484 -26.35 -1.75 24.39
CA ARG A 484 -27.48 -1.97 25.31
C ARG A 484 -28.72 -2.48 24.58
N GLY A 485 -28.98 -1.94 23.39
CA GLY A 485 -30.06 -2.37 22.51
C GLY A 485 -29.81 -3.70 21.79
N ARG A 486 -28.73 -4.43 22.09
CA ARG A 486 -28.33 -5.70 21.45
C ARG A 486 -28.36 -5.63 19.92
N ARG A 487 -27.77 -4.57 19.34
CA ARG A 487 -27.78 -4.30 17.88
C ARG A 487 -26.47 -4.70 17.20
N ARG A 488 -26.55 -5.06 15.91
CA ARG A 488 -25.42 -5.54 15.09
C ARG A 488 -24.27 -4.53 15.06
N GLU A 489 -24.56 -3.27 14.80
CA GLU A 489 -23.57 -2.19 14.72
C GLU A 489 -22.89 -1.91 16.08
N GLY A 490 -23.60 -2.09 17.19
CA GLY A 490 -23.02 -1.99 18.54
C GLY A 490 -22.06 -3.13 18.84
N PHE A 491 -22.42 -4.35 18.42
CA PHE A 491 -21.54 -5.52 18.54
C PHE A 491 -20.26 -5.35 17.72
N LEU A 492 -20.35 -4.90 16.45
CA LEU A 492 -19.20 -4.64 15.60
C LEU A 492 -18.28 -3.56 16.20
N TRP A 493 -18.84 -2.42 16.60
CA TRP A 493 -18.07 -1.35 17.22
C TRP A 493 -17.29 -1.82 18.44
N GLN A 494 -17.94 -2.54 19.36
CA GLN A 494 -17.26 -3.06 20.54
C GLN A 494 -16.23 -4.15 20.20
N LYS A 495 -16.49 -4.99 19.18
CA LYS A 495 -15.52 -5.98 18.70
C LYS A 495 -14.28 -5.36 18.06
N LEU A 496 -14.44 -4.26 17.32
CA LEU A 496 -13.32 -3.54 16.71
C LEU A 496 -12.55 -2.68 17.73
N ARG A 497 -13.22 -2.18 18.78
CA ARG A 497 -12.61 -1.41 19.89
C ARG A 497 -11.84 -2.31 20.86
N GLU A 498 -12.52 -3.31 21.41
CA GLU A 498 -12.02 -4.21 22.46
C GLU A 498 -12.53 -5.64 22.22
N PRO A 499 -11.89 -6.40 21.31
CA PRO A 499 -12.43 -7.68 20.83
C PRO A 499 -12.73 -8.71 21.92
N ARG A 500 -11.95 -8.70 23.01
CA ARG A 500 -12.07 -9.62 24.16
C ARG A 500 -13.03 -9.18 25.26
N SER A 501 -13.51 -7.93 25.24
CA SER A 501 -14.40 -7.36 26.28
C SER A 501 -15.66 -8.19 26.58
N PHE A 502 -16.11 -9.00 25.62
CA PHE A 502 -17.25 -9.92 25.75
C PHE A 502 -17.01 -11.11 26.68
N ASP A 503 -15.75 -11.40 27.04
CA ASP A 503 -15.38 -12.38 28.08
C ASP A 503 -15.36 -11.78 29.50
N TYR A 504 -15.74 -10.51 29.67
CA TYR A 504 -15.84 -9.85 30.97
C TYR A 504 -16.66 -10.69 31.96
N GLY A 505 -16.00 -11.05 33.07
CA GLY A 505 -16.62 -11.83 34.14
C GLY A 505 -17.01 -13.25 33.75
N GLN A 506 -16.28 -13.89 32.82
CA GLN A 506 -16.42 -15.31 32.45
C GLN A 506 -15.23 -16.17 32.91
N THR A 507 -14.32 -15.63 33.73
CA THR A 507 -13.10 -16.33 34.20
C THR A 507 -13.40 -17.58 35.03
N ASP A 508 -14.51 -17.60 35.77
CA ASP A 508 -15.02 -18.80 36.47
C ASP A 508 -15.53 -19.92 35.54
N ARG A 509 -15.67 -19.63 34.23
CA ARG A 509 -16.31 -20.50 33.23
C ARG A 509 -15.44 -20.82 32.02
N LYS A 510 -14.39 -20.04 31.78
CA LYS A 510 -13.49 -20.16 30.65
C LYS A 510 -12.06 -20.28 31.15
N THR A 511 -11.37 -21.31 30.70
CA THR A 511 -9.91 -21.40 30.83
C THR A 511 -9.23 -20.41 29.88
N PHE A 512 -7.94 -20.15 30.15
CA PHE A 512 -7.07 -19.30 29.33
C PHE A 512 -7.09 -19.61 27.81
N ASN A 513 -7.34 -20.86 27.42
CA ASN A 513 -7.38 -21.30 26.02
C ASN A 513 -8.75 -21.12 25.34
N GLU A 514 -9.79 -20.82 26.11
CA GLU A 514 -11.17 -20.57 25.67
C GLU A 514 -11.51 -19.07 25.57
N HIS A 515 -10.58 -18.20 25.97
CA HIS A 515 -10.65 -16.76 25.77
C HIS A 515 -10.70 -16.38 24.27
N LEU A 516 -11.38 -15.27 23.98
CA LEU A 516 -11.54 -14.71 22.64
C LEU A 516 -10.20 -14.35 21.99
N ARG A 517 -10.05 -14.75 20.71
CA ARG A 517 -8.76 -14.80 20.02
C ARG A 517 -8.45 -13.58 19.14
N MET A 518 -9.47 -12.83 18.72
CA MET A 518 -9.34 -11.65 17.86
C MET A 518 -8.42 -10.60 18.51
N GLY A 519 -7.42 -10.14 17.76
CA GLY A 519 -6.49 -9.09 18.17
C GLY A 519 -7.06 -7.68 18.01
N ARG A 520 -6.50 -6.71 18.73
CA ARG A 520 -6.89 -5.30 18.68
C ARG A 520 -6.07 -4.59 17.60
N PHE A 521 -6.75 -4.01 16.62
CA PHE A 521 -6.16 -3.14 15.61
C PHE A 521 -6.14 -1.68 16.11
N THR A 522 -5.13 -0.90 15.70
CA THR A 522 -5.10 0.54 15.96
C THR A 522 -6.02 1.24 14.97
N LEU A 523 -7.27 1.54 15.38
CA LEU A 523 -8.30 2.13 14.52
C LEU A 523 -8.92 3.39 15.12
N SER A 524 -9.01 4.44 14.30
CA SER A 524 -9.80 5.64 14.58
C SER A 524 -11.31 5.31 14.68
N PRO A 525 -12.14 6.25 15.18
CA PRO A 525 -13.60 6.08 15.20
C PRO A 525 -14.20 5.92 13.79
N SER A 526 -13.71 6.68 12.81
CA SER A 526 -14.21 6.66 11.43
C SER A 526 -13.87 5.36 10.70
N GLU A 527 -12.65 4.83 10.86
CA GLU A 527 -12.25 3.53 10.29
C GLU A 527 -13.10 2.39 10.85
N ARG A 528 -13.40 2.42 12.16
CA ARG A 528 -14.30 1.42 12.78
C ARG A 528 -15.72 1.50 12.22
N GLU A 529 -16.24 2.70 12.00
CA GLU A 529 -17.56 2.89 11.38
C GLU A 529 -17.57 2.47 9.91
N ALA A 530 -16.49 2.70 9.16
CA ALA A 530 -16.34 2.28 7.77
C ALA A 530 -16.29 0.74 7.65
N ILE A 531 -15.44 0.07 8.44
CA ILE A 531 -15.40 -1.40 8.51
C ILE A 531 -16.77 -1.96 8.90
N ALA A 532 -17.44 -1.36 9.90
CA ALA A 532 -18.78 -1.78 10.29
C ALA A 532 -19.81 -1.57 9.16
N THR A 533 -19.70 -0.49 8.38
CA THR A 533 -20.57 -0.22 7.21
C THR A 533 -20.43 -1.32 6.16
N PHE A 534 -19.20 -1.74 5.84
CA PHE A 534 -18.96 -2.87 4.95
C PHE A 534 -19.52 -4.20 5.49
N VAL A 535 -19.19 -4.57 6.74
CA VAL A 535 -19.62 -5.85 7.33
C VAL A 535 -21.14 -5.93 7.54
N LEU A 536 -21.83 -4.80 7.76
CA LEU A 536 -23.30 -4.75 7.79
C LEU A 536 -23.96 -4.93 6.42
N GLY A 537 -23.25 -4.66 5.32
CA GLY A 537 -23.76 -4.84 3.95
C GLY A 537 -23.75 -6.30 3.48
N LEU A 538 -22.90 -7.14 4.08
CA LEU A 538 -22.77 -8.57 3.82
C LEU A 538 -24.02 -9.34 4.33
N THR A 539 -25.13 -9.23 3.61
CA THR A 539 -26.48 -9.63 4.07
C THR A 539 -27.03 -10.89 3.41
N ALA A 540 -26.29 -11.48 2.46
CA ALA A 540 -26.66 -12.66 1.67
C ALA A 540 -28.09 -12.66 1.09
N ARG A 541 -28.62 -11.48 0.79
CA ARG A 541 -29.97 -11.30 0.27
C ARG A 541 -30.01 -10.18 -0.77
N PRO A 542 -29.41 -10.43 -1.95
CA PRO A 542 -29.59 -9.53 -3.08
C PRO A 542 -31.08 -9.39 -3.42
N PRO A 543 -31.50 -8.25 -3.99
CA PRO A 543 -32.83 -8.15 -4.60
C PRO A 543 -32.92 -9.10 -5.81
N ALA A 544 -34.12 -9.24 -6.38
CA ALA A 544 -34.31 -10.05 -7.59
C ALA A 544 -33.28 -9.69 -8.67
N VAL A 545 -32.65 -10.71 -9.29
CA VAL A 545 -31.44 -10.61 -10.14
C VAL A 545 -31.47 -9.47 -11.19
N LYS A 546 -32.65 -9.08 -11.68
CA LYS A 546 -32.88 -7.93 -12.57
C LYS A 546 -32.54 -6.53 -11.97
N TYR A 547 -32.34 -6.44 -10.65
CA TYR A 547 -31.98 -5.21 -9.92
C TYR A 547 -30.52 -5.23 -9.42
N VAL A 548 -29.89 -6.41 -9.39
CA VAL A 548 -28.45 -6.54 -9.09
C VAL A 548 -27.68 -5.87 -10.21
N HIS A 549 -26.59 -5.16 -9.90
CA HIS A 549 -25.78 -4.52 -10.92
C HIS A 549 -25.17 -5.59 -11.82
N GLN A 550 -25.56 -5.59 -13.10
CA GLN A 550 -24.94 -6.43 -14.13
C GLN A 550 -24.19 -5.51 -15.10
N PRO A 551 -22.89 -5.28 -14.89
CA PRO A 551 -22.10 -4.53 -15.84
C PRO A 551 -22.09 -5.25 -17.20
N ASP A 552 -22.01 -4.48 -18.27
CA ASP A 552 -21.81 -5.00 -19.62
C ASP A 552 -20.37 -5.53 -19.80
N ALA A 553 -20.01 -5.97 -21.01
CA ALA A 553 -18.69 -6.52 -21.26
C ALA A 553 -17.55 -5.51 -20.99
N ALA A 554 -17.78 -4.21 -21.21
CA ALA A 554 -16.80 -3.17 -20.95
C ALA A 554 -16.70 -2.87 -19.45
N GLY A 555 -17.84 -2.72 -18.76
CA GLY A 555 -17.89 -2.53 -17.30
C GLY A 555 -17.23 -3.68 -16.54
N ARG A 556 -17.42 -4.94 -16.97
CA ARG A 556 -16.73 -6.11 -16.39
C ARG A 556 -15.22 -6.03 -16.60
N ALA A 557 -14.76 -5.66 -17.79
CA ALA A 557 -13.34 -5.50 -18.05
C ALA A 557 -12.70 -4.39 -17.21
N ILE A 558 -13.42 -3.28 -16.96
CA ILE A 558 -13.00 -2.20 -16.06
C ILE A 558 -12.91 -2.70 -14.61
N VAL A 559 -13.93 -3.40 -14.11
CA VAL A 559 -13.97 -3.98 -12.75
C VAL A 559 -12.81 -4.97 -12.53
N GLU A 560 -12.60 -5.91 -13.45
CA GLU A 560 -11.48 -6.87 -13.35
C GLU A 560 -10.11 -6.18 -13.51
N GLY A 561 -10.00 -5.21 -14.42
CA GLY A 561 -8.81 -4.38 -14.55
C GLY A 561 -8.48 -3.62 -13.26
N ARG A 562 -9.50 -3.08 -12.59
CA ARG A 562 -9.31 -2.36 -11.32
C ARG A 562 -8.83 -3.27 -10.19
N LYS A 563 -9.36 -4.50 -10.10
CA LYS A 563 -8.87 -5.52 -9.15
C LYS A 563 -7.37 -5.82 -9.37
N VAL A 564 -6.88 -5.80 -10.61
CA VAL A 564 -5.45 -5.96 -10.93
C VAL A 564 -4.65 -4.73 -10.51
N LEU A 565 -5.10 -3.51 -10.86
CA LEU A 565 -4.42 -2.25 -10.51
C LEU A 565 -4.26 -2.11 -8.99
N ASP A 566 -5.30 -2.44 -8.21
CA ASP A 566 -5.24 -2.47 -6.75
C ASP A 566 -4.27 -3.55 -6.22
N ARG A 567 -4.26 -4.76 -6.81
CA ARG A 567 -3.42 -5.88 -6.35
C ARG A 567 -1.93 -5.55 -6.42
N PHE A 568 -1.53 -4.78 -7.42
CA PHE A 568 -0.16 -4.33 -7.65
C PHE A 568 0.10 -2.88 -7.25
N ALA A 569 -0.89 -2.20 -6.65
CA ALA A 569 -0.83 -0.81 -6.21
C ALA A 569 -0.35 0.17 -7.31
N CYS A 570 -0.75 -0.05 -8.56
CA CYS A 570 -0.24 0.68 -9.72
C CYS A 570 -0.45 2.20 -9.63
N ALA A 571 -1.55 2.64 -9.01
CA ALA A 571 -1.89 4.05 -8.86
C ALA A 571 -0.98 4.81 -7.89
N GLU A 572 -0.29 4.15 -6.96
CA GLU A 572 0.66 4.85 -6.08
C GLU A 572 1.81 5.48 -6.89
N CYS A 573 2.21 4.82 -7.98
CA CYS A 573 3.29 5.25 -8.89
C CYS A 573 2.80 5.96 -10.16
N HIS A 574 1.69 5.50 -10.75
CA HIS A 574 1.20 5.99 -12.05
C HIS A 574 -0.09 6.80 -11.90
N ILE A 575 -0.21 7.88 -12.66
CA ILE A 575 -1.51 8.52 -12.91
C ILE A 575 -2.32 7.58 -13.79
N ILE A 576 -3.46 7.08 -13.29
CA ILE A 576 -4.36 6.20 -14.03
C ILE A 576 -5.54 6.99 -14.62
N GLU A 577 -6.08 7.95 -13.88
CA GLU A 577 -7.03 8.95 -14.39
C GLU A 577 -6.47 10.35 -14.12
N MET A 578 -6.55 11.23 -15.11
CA MET A 578 -6.11 12.63 -15.04
C MET A 578 -7.10 13.52 -14.27
N ASP A 579 -6.65 14.70 -13.86
CA ASP A 579 -7.48 15.74 -13.27
C ASP A 579 -8.65 16.08 -14.21
N ARG A 580 -9.85 16.26 -13.64
CA ARG A 580 -11.04 16.66 -14.40
C ARG A 580 -11.71 17.85 -13.74
N TRP A 581 -11.75 18.98 -14.43
CA TRP A 581 -12.28 20.22 -13.91
C TRP A 581 -13.57 20.61 -14.61
N ARG A 582 -14.55 21.09 -13.83
CA ARG A 582 -15.78 21.71 -14.33
C ARG A 582 -15.74 23.20 -14.04
N PHE A 583 -15.96 24.00 -15.06
CA PHE A 583 -16.02 25.44 -14.92
C PHE A 583 -17.22 26.05 -15.65
N ALA A 584 -17.62 27.23 -15.19
CA ALA A 584 -18.63 28.07 -15.81
C ALA A 584 -17.93 29.31 -16.41
N TYR A 585 -18.37 29.73 -17.59
CA TYR A 585 -17.77 30.84 -18.33
C TYR A 585 -18.85 31.61 -19.11
N ASP A 586 -18.58 32.88 -19.41
CA ASP A 586 -19.39 33.65 -20.35
C ASP A 586 -18.89 33.38 -21.77
N PRO A 587 -19.73 32.88 -22.72
CA PRO A 587 -19.32 32.64 -24.10
C PRO A 587 -18.82 33.89 -24.84
N ASP A 588 -19.27 35.08 -24.47
CA ASP A 588 -18.88 36.33 -25.13
C ASP A 588 -17.53 36.86 -24.61
N GLU A 589 -17.08 36.41 -23.43
CA GLU A 589 -15.80 36.79 -22.80
C GLU A 589 -14.73 35.67 -22.81
N PHE A 590 -15.07 34.45 -23.28
CA PHE A 590 -14.14 33.32 -23.27
C PHE A 590 -13.35 33.19 -24.57
N ASP A 591 -12.04 33.46 -24.48
CA ASP A 591 -11.14 33.48 -25.64
C ASP A 591 -11.11 32.17 -26.43
N ALA A 592 -10.96 32.31 -27.75
CA ALA A 592 -10.79 31.18 -28.66
C ALA A 592 -9.39 30.54 -28.50
N PRO A 593 -9.24 29.23 -28.72
CA PRO A 593 -7.91 28.65 -28.83
C PRO A 593 -7.20 29.25 -30.03
N THR A 594 -5.97 29.74 -29.85
CA THR A 594 -5.13 30.18 -30.96
C THR A 594 -4.98 29.05 -31.97
N ALA A 595 -5.31 29.30 -33.23
CA ALA A 595 -5.22 28.30 -34.29
C ALA A 595 -3.76 27.93 -34.56
N ALA A 596 -3.30 26.83 -33.96
CA ALA A 596 -2.03 26.20 -34.32
C ALA A 596 -2.15 25.54 -35.70
N GLU A 597 -1.06 25.54 -36.48
CA GLU A 597 -0.96 24.73 -37.70
C GLU A 597 -0.90 23.25 -37.33
N GLN A 598 -2.08 22.62 -37.20
CA GLN A 598 -2.24 21.22 -36.87
C GLN A 598 -2.59 20.43 -38.13
N PHE A 599 -1.98 19.25 -38.28
CA PHE A 599 -2.37 18.30 -39.31
C PHE A 599 -3.82 17.84 -39.09
N ASP A 600 -4.59 17.61 -40.16
CA ASP A 600 -6.01 17.21 -40.12
C ASP A 600 -6.33 15.97 -39.25
N PHE A 601 -5.33 15.13 -38.96
CA PHE A 601 -5.47 13.96 -38.10
C PHE A 601 -5.32 14.27 -36.60
N LEU A 602 -4.76 15.42 -36.23
CA LEU A 602 -4.64 15.93 -34.86
C LEU A 602 -5.87 16.75 -34.44
N ILE A 603 -6.63 17.29 -35.41
CA ILE A 603 -7.84 18.08 -35.14
C ILE A 603 -8.93 17.15 -34.56
N PRO A 604 -9.35 17.33 -33.31
CA PRO A 604 -10.32 16.44 -32.69
C PRO A 604 -11.72 16.61 -33.31
N ARG A 605 -12.33 15.49 -33.71
CA ARG A 605 -13.62 15.46 -34.40
C ARG A 605 -14.78 15.36 -33.41
N PHE A 606 -15.39 16.51 -33.13
CA PHE A 606 -16.67 16.59 -32.43
C PHE A 606 -17.84 16.59 -33.42
N SER A 607 -18.95 15.97 -33.04
CA SER A 607 -20.21 16.11 -33.77
C SER A 607 -20.78 17.52 -33.61
N GLU A 608 -21.57 17.99 -34.59
CA GLU A 608 -22.32 19.26 -34.51
C GLU A 608 -23.13 19.35 -33.21
N LYS A 609 -23.69 18.22 -32.74
CA LYS A 609 -24.42 18.14 -31.47
C LYS A 609 -23.54 18.43 -30.25
N GLN A 610 -22.29 17.97 -30.23
CA GLN A 610 -21.36 18.25 -29.12
C GLN A 610 -20.94 19.72 -29.12
N LEU A 611 -20.65 20.29 -30.29
CA LEU A 611 -20.31 21.72 -30.42
C LEU A 611 -21.51 22.61 -30.07
N ALA A 612 -22.72 22.28 -30.53
CA ALA A 612 -23.93 23.01 -30.17
C ALA A 612 -24.27 22.89 -28.68
N ALA A 613 -23.98 21.75 -28.04
CA ALA A 613 -24.16 21.56 -26.61
C ALA A 613 -23.21 22.43 -25.77
N SER A 614 -21.95 22.61 -26.20
CA SER A 614 -20.99 23.46 -25.49
C SER A 614 -21.26 24.97 -25.59
N ARG A 615 -22.30 25.39 -26.34
CA ARG A 615 -22.82 26.78 -26.34
C ARG A 615 -24.08 26.99 -25.50
N GLN A 616 -24.58 25.95 -24.83
CA GLN A 616 -25.81 26.06 -24.05
C GLN A 616 -25.54 26.75 -22.72
N THR A 617 -26.20 27.88 -22.52
CA THR A 617 -26.11 28.69 -21.31
C THR A 617 -27.26 28.36 -20.35
N GLY A 618 -27.01 28.49 -19.05
CA GLY A 618 -28.05 28.37 -18.02
C GLY A 618 -28.79 29.69 -17.76
N ASP A 619 -29.70 29.69 -16.79
CA ASP A 619 -30.52 30.87 -16.39
C ASP A 619 -29.71 32.13 -16.01
N ARG A 620 -28.39 32.00 -15.80
CA ARG A 620 -27.46 33.11 -15.47
C ARG A 620 -26.61 33.57 -16.66
N GLY A 621 -26.89 33.13 -17.89
CA GLY A 621 -26.09 33.45 -19.08
C GLY A 621 -24.79 32.65 -19.24
N LEU A 622 -24.30 32.00 -18.17
CA LEU A 622 -23.05 31.22 -18.22
C LEU A 622 -23.22 29.87 -18.92
N ALA A 623 -22.29 29.53 -19.81
CA ALA A 623 -22.07 28.19 -20.33
C ALA A 623 -21.19 27.38 -19.36
N HIS A 624 -21.15 26.06 -19.55
CA HIS A 624 -20.39 25.14 -18.70
C HIS A 624 -19.56 24.18 -19.55
N ALA A 625 -18.33 23.91 -19.13
CA ALA A 625 -17.46 22.92 -19.74
C ALA A 625 -16.86 21.97 -18.70
N GLU A 626 -16.50 20.77 -19.16
CA GLU A 626 -15.71 19.79 -18.42
C GLU A 626 -14.46 19.46 -19.23
N VAL A 627 -13.30 19.53 -18.60
CA VAL A 627 -11.99 19.34 -19.22
C VAL A 627 -11.19 18.29 -18.46
N VAL A 628 -10.40 17.49 -19.17
CA VAL A 628 -9.55 16.44 -18.61
C VAL A 628 -8.11 16.71 -19.00
N GLY A 629 -7.22 16.74 -18.01
CA GLY A 629 -5.89 17.31 -18.17
C GLY A 629 -5.13 17.39 -16.87
N MET A 630 -4.22 18.36 -16.78
CA MET A 630 -3.45 18.64 -15.58
C MET A 630 -3.29 20.15 -15.44
N PRO A 631 -3.45 20.73 -14.24
CA PRO A 631 -3.01 22.10 -14.01
C PRO A 631 -1.50 22.20 -14.19
N ARG A 632 -1.03 23.32 -14.75
CA ARG A 632 0.39 23.68 -14.74
C ARG A 632 0.88 23.73 -13.29
N LEU A 633 2.06 23.16 -13.00
CA LEU A 633 2.55 23.03 -11.62
C LEU A 633 3.63 24.06 -11.25
N ASP A 634 3.50 24.62 -10.04
CA ASP A 634 4.50 25.49 -9.41
C ASP A 634 5.74 24.70 -8.99
N ASP A 635 6.79 25.40 -8.55
CA ASP A 635 8.06 24.81 -8.11
C ASP A 635 7.93 23.77 -6.97
N GLN A 636 6.77 23.72 -6.29
CA GLN A 636 6.44 22.79 -5.21
C GLN A 636 5.50 21.65 -5.65
N GLY A 637 5.23 21.51 -6.96
CA GLY A 637 4.36 20.48 -7.51
C GLY A 637 2.87 20.72 -7.27
N ARG A 638 2.46 21.95 -6.95
CA ARG A 638 1.07 22.34 -6.70
C ARG A 638 0.51 23.09 -7.91
N PRO A 639 -0.82 23.12 -8.15
CA PRO A 639 -1.40 23.94 -9.21
C PRO A 639 -0.94 25.40 -9.12
N ALA A 640 -0.26 25.88 -10.16
CA ALA A 640 0.30 27.23 -10.22
C ALA A 640 -0.82 28.27 -10.31
N LEU A 641 -0.68 29.33 -9.51
CA LEU A 641 -1.54 30.51 -9.55
C LEU A 641 -0.84 31.61 -10.34
N PHE A 642 -1.60 32.27 -11.21
CA PHE A 642 -1.18 33.41 -12.03
C PHE A 642 -2.04 34.61 -11.65
N GLU A 643 -1.47 35.81 -11.64
CA GLU A 643 -2.24 37.06 -11.51
C GLU A 643 -3.10 37.24 -12.77
N GLY A 644 -4.41 37.32 -12.59
CA GLY A 644 -5.35 37.62 -13.68
C GLY A 644 -5.57 39.12 -13.87
N ASP A 645 -6.21 39.48 -14.99
CA ASP A 645 -6.61 40.86 -15.32
C ASP A 645 -8.02 41.23 -14.85
N ARG A 646 -8.83 40.25 -14.39
CA ARG A 646 -10.07 40.49 -13.64
C ARG A 646 -9.80 40.76 -12.16
N GLU A 647 -10.52 41.71 -11.58
CA GLU A 647 -10.46 42.07 -10.15
C GLU A 647 -11.73 41.58 -9.39
N ASP A 648 -11.63 41.40 -8.07
CA ASP A 648 -12.76 41.11 -7.18
C ASP A 648 -13.53 42.38 -6.76
N ASP A 649 -14.59 42.24 -5.96
CA ASP A 649 -15.40 43.35 -5.42
C ASP A 649 -14.59 44.40 -4.60
N ARG A 650 -13.31 44.13 -4.31
CA ARG A 650 -12.40 44.98 -3.53
C ARG A 650 -11.28 45.60 -4.38
N GLY A 651 -11.19 45.25 -5.66
CA GLY A 651 -10.11 45.66 -6.55
C GLY A 651 -8.85 44.79 -6.44
N GLU A 652 -8.93 43.60 -5.85
CA GLU A 652 -7.81 42.66 -5.77
C GLU A 652 -7.83 41.71 -6.99
N PRO A 653 -6.71 41.47 -7.69
CA PRO A 653 -6.65 40.56 -8.84
C PRO A 653 -7.14 39.15 -8.51
N LEU A 654 -8.05 38.61 -9.33
CA LEU A 654 -8.53 37.24 -9.21
C LEU A 654 -7.45 36.25 -9.68
N PRO A 655 -7.13 35.22 -8.88
CA PRO A 655 -6.13 34.23 -9.27
C PRO A 655 -6.64 33.34 -10.39
N MET A 656 -5.75 33.07 -11.35
CA MET A 656 -5.97 32.19 -12.50
C MET A 656 -5.08 30.95 -12.42
N ARG A 657 -5.51 29.88 -13.09
CA ARG A 657 -4.76 28.64 -13.28
C ARG A 657 -4.67 28.33 -14.76
N ALA A 658 -3.48 27.92 -15.20
CA ALA A 658 -3.28 27.34 -16.52
C ALA A 658 -3.55 25.83 -16.46
N PHE A 659 -4.36 25.29 -17.37
CA PHE A 659 -4.76 23.89 -17.40
C PHE A 659 -4.48 23.25 -18.78
N THR A 660 -3.56 22.30 -18.79
CA THR A 660 -3.06 21.60 -19.98
C THR A 660 -3.98 20.44 -20.32
N LEU A 661 -4.58 20.44 -21.52
CA LEU A 661 -5.52 19.40 -21.96
C LEU A 661 -4.81 18.07 -22.29
N TRP A 662 -5.30 16.97 -21.71
CA TRP A 662 -4.92 15.59 -22.06
C TRP A 662 -6.03 14.82 -22.79
N GLN A 663 -7.25 15.35 -22.81
CA GLN A 663 -8.31 14.95 -23.74
C GLN A 663 -8.82 16.20 -24.45
N PRO A 664 -9.23 16.10 -25.73
CA PRO A 664 -9.79 17.25 -26.42
C PRO A 664 -11.13 17.65 -25.82
N ALA A 665 -11.40 18.95 -25.77
CA ALA A 665 -12.63 19.51 -25.20
C ALA A 665 -13.46 20.27 -26.24
N ALA A 666 -14.79 20.28 -26.08
CA ALA A 666 -15.68 21.15 -26.84
C ALA A 666 -16.10 22.31 -25.92
N ILE A 667 -15.72 23.54 -26.26
CA ILE A 667 -15.96 24.76 -25.46
C ILE A 667 -16.36 25.88 -26.45
N ASP A 668 -17.44 26.59 -26.17
CA ASP A 668 -18.07 27.58 -27.08
C ASP A 668 -18.24 27.09 -28.55
N GLY A 669 -18.66 25.84 -28.73
CA GLY A 669 -18.79 25.25 -30.07
C GLY A 669 -17.49 25.23 -30.89
N ARG A 670 -16.34 25.37 -30.25
CA ARG A 670 -14.99 25.18 -30.82
C ARG A 670 -14.36 23.92 -30.23
N ALA A 671 -13.45 23.34 -31.01
CA ALA A 671 -12.72 22.13 -30.65
C ALA A 671 -11.34 22.52 -30.09
N TRP A 672 -11.08 22.17 -28.83
CA TRP A 672 -9.81 22.41 -28.15
C TRP A 672 -8.95 21.13 -28.21
N PRO A 673 -7.79 21.16 -28.89
CA PRO A 673 -6.93 19.99 -29.06
C PRO A 673 -6.01 19.76 -27.87
N VAL A 674 -5.58 18.49 -27.70
CA VAL A 674 -4.45 18.12 -26.84
C VAL A 674 -3.17 18.72 -27.43
N GLY A 675 -2.32 19.32 -26.59
CA GLY A 675 -1.13 20.03 -27.05
C GLY A 675 -1.41 21.39 -27.72
N GLY A 676 -2.62 21.93 -27.56
CA GLY A 676 -2.91 23.36 -27.78
C GLY A 676 -2.36 24.23 -26.65
N PRO A 677 -2.64 25.56 -26.66
CA PRO A 677 -2.34 26.42 -25.52
C PRO A 677 -3.15 26.01 -24.28
N ASP A 678 -2.58 26.24 -23.10
CA ASP A 678 -3.24 25.96 -21.82
C ASP A 678 -4.55 26.76 -21.68
N LEU A 679 -5.57 26.13 -21.12
CA LEU A 679 -6.80 26.80 -20.73
C LEU A 679 -6.54 27.66 -19.50
N LEU A 680 -6.74 28.97 -19.64
CA LEU A 680 -6.65 29.91 -18.55
C LEU A 680 -8.02 30.02 -17.85
N LEU A 681 -8.08 29.64 -16.59
CA LEU A 681 -9.32 29.58 -15.80
C LEU A 681 -9.15 30.33 -14.49
N TYR A 682 -10.09 31.22 -14.15
CA TYR A 682 -10.12 31.89 -12.86
C TYR A 682 -10.66 30.96 -11.77
N ASP A 683 -10.20 31.09 -10.53
CA ASP A 683 -10.68 30.26 -9.42
C ASP A 683 -12.20 30.42 -9.16
N ASP A 684 -12.79 31.57 -9.50
CA ASP A 684 -14.26 31.81 -9.41
C ASP A 684 -15.06 31.04 -10.48
N GLN A 685 -14.47 30.77 -11.64
CA GLN A 685 -15.06 29.97 -12.71
C GLN A 685 -15.08 28.48 -12.37
N ILE A 686 -14.12 27.97 -11.56
CA ILE A 686 -13.96 26.54 -11.30
C ILE A 686 -15.04 26.04 -10.33
N THR A 687 -16.18 25.64 -10.88
CA THR A 687 -17.32 25.10 -10.12
C THR A 687 -17.02 23.79 -9.37
N LYS A 688 -16.14 22.93 -9.91
CA LYS A 688 -15.73 21.68 -9.24
C LYS A 688 -14.43 21.09 -9.82
N GLN A 689 -13.56 20.60 -8.94
CA GLN A 689 -12.36 19.83 -9.29
C GLN A 689 -12.55 18.37 -8.90
N TYR A 690 -12.13 17.47 -9.79
CA TYR A 690 -11.94 16.05 -9.50
C TYR A 690 -10.44 15.76 -9.64
N PRO A 691 -9.73 15.45 -8.55
CA PRO A 691 -8.30 15.18 -8.62
C PRO A 691 -8.03 13.89 -9.37
N ALA A 692 -6.85 13.82 -9.98
CA ALA A 692 -6.31 12.64 -10.62
C ALA A 692 -6.36 11.41 -9.70
N TRP A 693 -6.63 10.23 -10.26
CA TRP A 693 -6.45 8.96 -9.56
C TRP A 693 -5.03 8.45 -9.79
N GLY A 694 -4.21 8.56 -8.75
CA GLY A 694 -2.85 8.05 -8.71
C GLY A 694 -1.79 9.11 -9.01
N GLY A 695 -0.55 8.67 -9.22
CA GLY A 695 0.59 9.53 -9.55
C GLY A 695 1.21 10.29 -8.38
N ALA A 696 0.92 9.89 -7.14
CA ALA A 696 1.50 10.50 -5.94
C ALA A 696 3.04 10.56 -6.02
N ALA A 697 3.68 9.49 -6.49
CA ALA A 697 5.11 9.45 -6.78
C ALA A 697 5.59 10.57 -7.70
N THR A 698 4.85 10.85 -8.79
CA THR A 698 5.20 11.87 -9.78
C THR A 698 5.10 13.26 -9.19
N THR A 699 4.04 13.56 -8.42
CA THR A 699 3.88 14.84 -7.73
C THR A 699 4.98 15.07 -6.69
N LEU A 700 5.34 14.04 -5.91
CA LEU A 700 6.44 14.09 -4.93
C LEU A 700 7.81 14.34 -5.59
N LEU A 701 8.04 13.74 -6.77
CA LEU A 701 9.29 13.88 -7.51
C LEU A 701 9.44 15.23 -8.21
N TYR A 702 8.34 15.92 -8.52
CA TYR A 702 8.33 17.11 -9.36
C TYR A 702 9.32 18.21 -8.91
N PRO A 703 9.37 18.64 -7.63
CA PRO A 703 10.29 19.70 -7.20
C PRO A 703 11.77 19.33 -7.37
N ALA A 704 12.12 18.08 -7.08
CA ALA A 704 13.49 17.59 -7.19
C ALA A 704 13.92 17.39 -8.66
N ALA A 705 13.01 16.89 -9.51
CA ALA A 705 13.23 16.79 -10.94
C ALA A 705 13.46 18.17 -11.58
N LEU A 706 12.63 19.16 -11.20
CA LEU A 706 12.74 20.54 -11.66
C LEU A 706 14.05 21.21 -11.20
N ALA A 707 14.43 21.03 -9.93
CA ALA A 707 15.70 21.53 -9.41
C ALA A 707 16.92 20.94 -10.16
N ARG A 708 16.89 19.62 -10.44
CA ARG A 708 17.95 18.93 -11.20
C ARG A 708 18.01 19.39 -12.66
N ALA A 709 16.87 19.61 -13.31
CA ALA A 709 16.81 20.14 -14.67
C ALA A 709 17.40 21.56 -14.75
N ARG A 710 17.05 22.43 -13.81
CA ARG A 710 17.61 23.79 -13.70
C ARG A 710 19.12 23.78 -13.44
N ALA A 711 19.60 22.89 -12.57
CA ALA A 711 21.03 22.70 -12.31
C ALA A 711 21.80 22.22 -13.56
N ALA A 712 21.15 21.46 -14.45
CA ALA A 712 21.69 21.05 -15.75
C ALA A 712 21.58 22.14 -16.84
N GLY A 713 21.18 23.37 -16.48
CA GLY A 713 21.01 24.47 -17.43
C GLY A 713 19.77 24.38 -18.33
N VAL A 714 18.86 23.44 -18.06
CA VAL A 714 17.59 23.34 -18.79
C VAL A 714 16.65 24.42 -18.26
N ASN A 715 16.27 25.37 -19.11
CA ASN A 715 15.30 26.40 -18.76
C ASN A 715 13.88 25.82 -18.77
N VAL A 716 13.53 25.12 -17.69
CA VAL A 716 12.18 24.58 -17.47
C VAL A 716 11.29 25.67 -16.87
N THR A 717 10.61 26.41 -17.75
CA THR A 717 9.30 26.96 -17.42
C THR A 717 8.33 25.78 -17.25
N GLY A 718 7.59 25.74 -16.13
CA GLY A 718 6.90 24.54 -15.62
C GLY A 718 5.99 23.80 -16.62
N LEU A 719 5.83 22.49 -16.36
CA LEU A 719 4.93 21.57 -17.09
C LEU A 719 3.45 21.93 -16.88
#